data_AF-A0A140L4U3-F1
#
_entry.id   AF-A0A140L4U3-F1
#
_cell.length_a   1.000
_cell.length_b   1.000
_cell.length_c   1.000
_cell.angle_alpha   90.00
_cell.angle_beta   90.00
_cell.angle_gamma   90.00
#
_symmetry.space_group_name_H-M   'P 1'
#
loop_
_entity.id
_entity.type
_entity.pdbx_description
1 polymer ?
#
loop_
_entity_poly.entity_id
_entity_poly.type
_entity_poly.pdbx_seq_one_letter_code
_entity_poly.pdbx_strand_id
1 'polypeptide(L)'
;MLDLTKEVQYIKGVGPSRAKLLRSLGVNTVFDLLYLLPRRYLDLTPLNFEQGIVGEEVGAFPCVVTEKGHEVATRSGMKIVKIPVTDGKRKGFAVFFNQPYMKDAFKPGDKLILVGKIKKNFGEYEITNPEWQRFDEIESSDYTKICPVYPLTRGLTQKILRKIVKNVFQEDLKIEEVLPLSILKKYKLMPKLHALKNIHFPESWEELRRAQERLAFEELLVFQLAMMVTKRHIMGEKRKNKYVDFDITPFLKNLPFSLTKGQEKVVMDIISDLQSERVMNRLIQGDVGSGKTVVATIALYLAAKNGYQGAFMVPTEILAIQHVTTLKRYLEPLGIRVEVLKGDMPKSEKKRVLEGLENGSVKIIVGTHAIIQDDIKFNRLGMVITDEQHRFGVRQRESLVKKGHYPDVIVMSATPIPRTLALTMYSDLDISIIDTMPEGRQKVETFVVDDSMRHKVYKFVEAEVKKGHQAYVVCPVVEESELGLASVDEICRELAEKFPHLNIGVLHGKMKAEEKDNVMKDFCARRIDVLVATTVIEVGVDVPSATVMVVENAERFGLAQLHQLRGRVGRSNLKSYCIFITGSKDRNVRARLNFMMKSHNGFEIAQKDLEIRGPGEFLGVRQHGLPEFKFVPLIRDIRILETTKSLAAEIIDRDLLSTPEFAGIRKAIEEKLKII
;
A
#
# COMPACT_ATOMS: atom_id res chain seq x y z
N MET A 1 21.88 -19.22 27.93
CA MET A 1 21.71 -18.87 26.51
C MET A 1 20.24 -19.05 26.16
N LEU A 2 19.55 -17.98 25.79
CA LEU A 2 18.12 -18.03 25.46
C LEU A 2 17.94 -18.32 23.96
N ASP A 3 17.22 -19.38 23.63
CA ASP A 3 16.84 -19.71 22.25
C ASP A 3 15.69 -18.80 21.79
N LEU A 4 15.82 -18.20 20.60
CA LEU A 4 14.83 -17.31 20.01
C LEU A 4 13.53 -18.03 19.63
N THR A 5 13.58 -19.35 19.39
CA THR A 5 12.41 -20.17 19.07
C THR A 5 11.60 -20.58 20.31
N LYS A 6 12.13 -20.33 21.51
CA LYS A 6 11.48 -20.68 22.77
C LYS A 6 10.16 -19.92 22.93
N GLU A 7 9.16 -20.59 23.50
CA GLU A 7 7.88 -19.95 23.79
C GLU A 7 8.02 -18.79 24.79
N VAL A 8 7.26 -17.71 24.55
CA VAL A 8 7.28 -16.52 25.42
C VAL A 8 6.89 -16.79 26.87
N GLN A 9 6.19 -17.89 27.15
CA GLN A 9 5.79 -18.28 28.50
C GLN A 9 6.98 -18.58 29.43
N TYR A 10 8.17 -18.83 28.87
CA TYR A 10 9.37 -19.10 29.67
C TYR A 10 10.19 -17.85 29.96
N ILE A 11 9.73 -16.68 29.50
CA ILE A 11 10.38 -15.40 29.78
C ILE A 11 10.01 -14.96 31.19
N LYS A 12 11.01 -14.47 31.94
CA LYS A 12 10.79 -13.93 33.29
C LYS A 12 9.69 -12.85 33.28
N GLY A 13 8.62 -13.09 34.04
CA GLY A 13 7.47 -12.18 34.14
C GLY A 13 6.30 -12.50 33.20
N VAL A 14 6.40 -13.56 32.37
CA VAL A 14 5.32 -14.05 31.50
C VAL A 14 4.77 -15.37 32.04
N GLY A 15 3.73 -15.31 32.88
CA GLY A 15 3.00 -16.53 33.28
C GLY A 15 1.99 -17.00 32.21
N PRO A 16 1.32 -18.14 32.40
CA PRO A 16 0.39 -18.72 31.42
C PRO A 16 -0.74 -17.77 30.98
N SER A 17 -1.26 -16.96 31.90
CA SER A 17 -2.28 -15.94 31.60
C SER A 17 -1.75 -14.84 30.68
N ARG A 18 -0.52 -14.34 30.94
CA ARG A 18 0.12 -13.30 30.12
C ARG A 18 0.57 -13.85 28.77
N ALA A 19 1.01 -15.11 28.71
CA ALA A 19 1.32 -15.79 27.45
C ALA A 19 0.11 -15.81 26.52
N LYS A 20 -1.10 -16.15 27.02
CA LYS A 20 -2.34 -16.07 26.21
C LYS A 20 -2.59 -14.68 25.65
N LEU A 21 -2.38 -13.63 26.44
CA LEU A 21 -2.54 -12.24 25.99
C LEU A 21 -1.50 -11.84 24.93
N LEU A 22 -0.23 -12.25 25.08
CA LEU A 22 0.80 -12.02 24.07
C LEU A 22 0.51 -12.79 22.77
N ARG A 23 0.03 -14.03 22.86
CA ARG A 23 -0.38 -14.81 21.67
C ARG A 23 -1.53 -14.13 20.91
N SER A 24 -2.44 -13.44 21.61
CA SER A 24 -3.49 -12.64 20.94
C SER A 24 -2.95 -11.45 20.14
N LEU A 25 -1.73 -10.99 20.46
CA LEU A 25 -0.98 -9.98 19.70
C LEU A 25 -0.10 -10.61 18.60
N GLY A 26 -0.21 -11.92 18.36
CA GLY A 26 0.63 -12.65 17.41
C GLY A 26 2.01 -13.03 17.96
N VAL A 27 2.25 -12.89 19.26
CA VAL A 27 3.55 -13.13 19.89
C VAL A 27 3.59 -14.51 20.55
N ASN A 28 4.22 -15.48 19.90
CA ASN A 28 4.32 -16.86 20.39
C ASN A 28 5.72 -17.19 20.94
N THR A 29 6.76 -16.65 20.31
CA THR A 29 8.17 -16.94 20.61
C THR A 29 8.94 -15.71 21.08
N VAL A 30 10.14 -15.92 21.65
CA VAL A 30 11.07 -14.84 21.98
C VAL A 30 11.40 -14.00 20.74
N PHE A 31 11.55 -14.64 19.58
CA PHE A 31 11.69 -13.96 18.28
C PHE A 31 10.51 -13.02 18.01
N ASP A 32 9.27 -13.49 18.11
CA ASP A 32 8.09 -12.64 17.85
C ASP A 32 8.04 -11.41 18.77
N LEU A 33 8.48 -11.57 20.02
CA LEU A 33 8.51 -10.49 21.01
C LEU A 33 9.57 -9.43 20.68
N LEU A 34 10.76 -9.84 20.24
CA LEU A 34 11.82 -8.93 19.78
C LEU A 34 11.48 -8.21 18.47
N TYR A 35 10.50 -8.74 17.72
CA TYR A 35 10.02 -8.13 16.49
C TYR A 35 8.62 -7.49 16.67
N LEU A 36 8.13 -7.38 17.92
CA LEU A 36 6.94 -6.60 18.26
C LEU A 36 7.32 -5.12 18.36
N LEU A 37 7.28 -4.41 17.23
CA LEU A 37 7.78 -3.04 17.15
C LEU A 37 6.88 -2.03 17.89
N PRO A 38 7.48 -1.00 18.53
CA PRO A 38 6.72 0.15 19.03
C PRO A 38 5.99 0.88 17.88
N ARG A 39 4.74 1.29 18.11
CA ARG A 39 3.95 2.11 17.17
C ARG A 39 4.42 3.56 17.12
N ARG A 40 4.90 4.07 18.24
CA ARG A 40 5.43 5.43 18.39
C ARG A 40 6.39 5.50 19.57
N TYR A 41 7.12 6.60 19.65
CA TYR A 41 7.99 6.93 20.76
C TYR A 41 7.51 8.22 21.41
N LEU A 42 7.45 8.26 22.73
CA LEU A 42 7.18 9.48 23.49
C LEU A 42 8.51 10.10 23.90
N ASP A 43 8.65 11.40 23.66
CA ASP A 43 9.75 12.16 24.24
C ASP A 43 9.40 12.47 25.70
N LEU A 44 10.09 11.79 26.61
CA LEU A 44 10.00 12.00 28.04
C LEU A 44 11.20 12.83 28.55
N THR A 45 11.81 13.63 27.68
CA THR A 45 12.78 14.64 28.12
C THR A 45 12.10 15.55 29.15
N PRO A 46 12.67 15.71 30.36
CA PRO A 46 12.07 16.53 31.41
C PRO A 46 11.75 17.95 30.96
N LEU A 47 10.48 18.34 31.07
CA LEU A 47 9.99 19.69 30.81
C LEU A 47 9.54 20.34 32.12
N ASN A 48 9.66 21.67 32.19
CA ASN A 48 8.92 22.44 33.18
C ASN A 48 7.47 22.67 32.72
N PHE A 49 6.59 23.06 33.65
CA PHE A 49 5.15 23.20 33.37
C PHE A 49 4.85 24.24 32.28
N GLU A 50 5.68 25.28 32.16
CA GLU A 50 5.51 26.34 31.17
C GLU A 50 5.90 25.89 29.76
N GLN A 51 6.99 25.13 29.63
CA GLN A 51 7.45 24.54 28.38
C GLN A 51 6.44 23.54 27.80
N GLY A 52 5.76 22.76 28.64
CA GLY A 52 4.81 21.74 28.20
C GLY A 52 3.48 22.27 27.62
N ILE A 53 3.17 23.56 27.78
CA ILE A 53 1.96 24.16 27.17
C ILE A 53 2.12 24.31 25.66
N VAL A 54 3.36 24.46 25.18
CA VAL A 54 3.65 24.70 23.77
C VAL A 54 3.61 23.35 23.03
N GLY A 55 2.62 23.17 22.15
CA GLY A 55 2.60 22.08 21.17
C GLY A 55 1.55 20.98 21.37
N GLU A 56 0.68 21.05 22.39
CA GLU A 56 -0.41 20.06 22.61
C GLU A 56 0.02 18.58 22.81
N GLU A 57 1.32 18.30 22.92
CA GLU A 57 1.91 16.96 23.05
C GLU A 57 1.97 16.46 24.51
N VAL A 58 2.24 15.16 24.67
CA VAL A 58 2.44 14.51 25.97
C VAL A 58 3.89 14.73 26.40
N GLY A 59 4.09 15.39 27.54
CA GLY A 59 5.42 15.65 28.12
C GLY A 59 5.63 14.91 29.43
N ALA A 60 6.88 14.89 29.89
CA ALA A 60 7.23 14.39 31.22
C ALA A 60 7.67 15.54 32.13
N PHE A 61 7.07 15.60 33.32
CA PHE A 61 7.21 16.71 34.25
C PHE A 61 7.70 16.18 35.60
N PRO A 62 8.99 16.32 35.92
CA PRO A 62 9.47 16.10 37.27
C PRO A 62 8.87 17.14 38.20
N CYS A 63 8.27 16.69 39.30
CA CYS A 63 7.62 17.56 40.26
C CYS A 63 7.71 17.00 41.68
N VAL A 64 7.53 17.88 42.66
CA VAL A 64 7.43 17.51 44.07
C VAL A 64 6.00 17.72 44.53
N VAL A 65 5.45 16.75 45.27
CA VAL A 65 4.15 16.88 45.91
C VAL A 65 4.26 17.91 47.04
N THR A 66 3.49 18.99 46.97
CA THR A 66 3.59 20.07 47.97
C THR A 66 2.68 19.84 49.16
N GLU A 67 1.50 19.24 48.94
CA GLU A 67 0.45 19.10 49.95
C GLU A 67 -0.30 17.78 49.77
N LYS A 68 -1.13 17.41 50.77
CA LYS A 68 -1.95 16.20 50.69
C LYS A 68 -3.02 16.35 49.61
N GLY A 69 -3.27 15.27 48.87
CA GLY A 69 -4.33 15.22 47.87
C GLY A 69 -5.71 15.50 48.45
N HIS A 70 -6.54 16.24 47.72
CA HIS A 70 -7.93 16.49 48.09
C HIS A 70 -8.90 15.93 47.03
N GLU A 71 -10.04 15.43 47.51
CA GLU A 71 -11.11 14.86 46.68
C GLU A 71 -12.22 15.89 46.52
N VAL A 72 -12.61 16.13 45.27
CA VAL A 72 -13.70 17.04 44.90
C VAL A 72 -14.76 16.22 44.15
N ALA A 73 -15.99 16.23 44.65
CA ALA A 73 -17.13 15.67 43.94
C ALA A 73 -17.70 16.71 42.97
N THR A 74 -17.87 16.34 41.71
CA THR A 74 -18.52 17.20 40.71
C THR A 74 -20.05 17.14 40.83
N ARG A 75 -20.74 18.16 40.29
CA ARG A 75 -22.22 18.23 40.26
C ARG A 75 -22.89 17.04 39.53
N SER A 76 -22.14 16.31 38.70
CA SER A 76 -22.59 15.10 38.00
C SER A 76 -22.24 13.78 38.72
N GLY A 77 -21.69 13.84 39.94
CA GLY A 77 -21.34 12.67 40.75
C GLY A 77 -19.97 12.04 40.46
N MET A 78 -19.19 12.59 39.51
CA MET A 78 -17.83 12.13 39.22
C MET A 78 -16.85 12.61 40.30
N LYS A 79 -15.98 11.69 40.78
CA LYS A 79 -14.98 11.98 41.81
C LYS A 79 -13.66 12.41 41.18
N ILE A 80 -13.15 13.56 41.58
CA ILE A 80 -11.88 14.12 41.09
C ILE A 80 -10.91 14.19 42.26
N VAL A 81 -9.74 13.58 42.12
CA VAL A 81 -8.64 13.74 43.07
C VAL A 81 -7.64 14.73 42.49
N LYS A 82 -7.33 15.81 43.21
CA LYS A 82 -6.27 16.75 42.85
C LYS A 82 -5.09 16.60 43.80
N ILE A 83 -3.90 16.36 43.26
CA ILE A 83 -2.64 16.32 44.01
C ILE A 83 -1.85 17.60 43.69
N PRO A 84 -1.65 18.50 44.66
CA PRO A 84 -0.85 19.70 44.48
C PRO A 84 0.64 19.35 44.24
N VAL A 85 1.20 19.86 43.15
CA VAL A 85 2.58 19.58 42.72
C VAL A 85 3.29 20.86 42.29
N THR A 86 4.62 20.88 42.41
CA THR A 86 5.48 21.98 41.93
C THR A 86 6.63 21.44 41.10
N ASP A 87 6.96 22.10 39.99
CA ASP A 87 8.18 21.85 39.21
C ASP A 87 9.39 22.65 39.73
N GLY A 88 9.22 23.35 40.87
CA GLY A 88 10.21 24.24 41.47
C GLY A 88 10.11 25.70 41.02
N LYS A 89 9.42 25.99 39.91
CA LYS A 89 9.17 27.35 39.39
C LYS A 89 7.69 27.75 39.48
N ARG A 90 6.80 26.82 39.18
CA ARG A 90 5.34 27.00 39.12
C ARG A 90 4.64 25.91 39.93
N LYS A 91 3.49 26.27 40.49
CA LYS A 91 2.57 25.33 41.14
C LYS A 91 1.54 24.83 40.12
N GLY A 92 1.10 23.61 40.32
CA GLY A 92 0.07 22.96 39.50
C GLY A 92 -0.58 21.78 40.23
N PHE A 93 -1.40 21.03 39.49
CA PHE A 93 -2.14 19.89 40.02
C PHE A 93 -2.03 18.69 39.08
N ALA A 94 -1.78 17.51 39.66
CA ALA A 94 -2.09 16.24 39.00
C ALA A 94 -3.55 15.89 39.30
N VAL A 95 -4.37 15.76 38.26
CA VAL A 95 -5.82 15.58 38.37
C VAL A 95 -6.19 14.17 37.93
N PHE A 96 -6.73 13.37 38.84
CA PHE A 96 -7.17 11.99 38.58
C PHE A 96 -8.69 11.89 38.62
N PHE A 97 -9.32 11.44 37.53
CA PHE A 97 -10.76 11.24 37.42
C PHE A 97 -11.13 9.80 37.79
N ASN A 98 -12.11 9.62 38.68
CA ASN A 98 -12.61 8.33 39.15
C ASN A 98 -11.54 7.39 39.77
N GLN A 99 -10.47 7.95 40.33
CA GLN A 99 -9.40 7.20 41.00
C GLN A 99 -9.19 7.69 42.45
N PRO A 100 -10.16 7.43 43.36
CA PRO A 100 -10.11 7.94 44.73
C PRO A 100 -8.89 7.44 45.54
N TYR A 101 -8.37 6.26 45.18
CA TYR A 101 -7.19 5.66 45.82
C TYR A 101 -5.90 6.50 45.68
N MET A 102 -5.83 7.40 44.69
CA MET A 102 -4.65 8.26 44.49
C MET A 102 -4.47 9.29 45.60
N LYS A 103 -5.52 9.59 46.37
CA LYS A 103 -5.51 10.60 47.44
C LYS A 103 -4.46 10.29 48.53
N ASP A 104 -4.34 9.03 48.90
CA ASP A 104 -3.42 8.55 49.94
C ASP A 104 -2.17 7.85 49.34
N ALA A 105 -2.05 7.81 48.01
CA ALA A 105 -0.92 7.21 47.33
C ALA A 105 0.36 8.06 47.40
N PHE A 106 0.24 9.36 47.66
CA PHE A 106 1.33 10.33 47.66
C PHE A 106 1.38 11.12 48.97
N LYS A 107 2.60 11.40 49.45
CA LYS A 107 2.86 12.23 50.62
C LYS A 107 3.54 13.54 50.23
N PRO A 108 3.32 14.64 50.98
CA PRO A 108 4.09 15.87 50.79
C PRO A 108 5.60 15.58 50.87
N GLY A 109 6.35 16.11 49.90
CA GLY A 109 7.77 15.85 49.73
C GLY A 109 8.12 14.71 48.76
N ASP A 110 7.15 13.89 48.35
CA ASP A 110 7.38 12.85 47.34
C ASP A 110 7.81 13.49 46.01
N LYS A 111 8.92 13.01 45.45
CA LYS A 111 9.38 13.38 44.11
C LYS A 111 8.75 12.43 43.09
N LEU A 112 8.07 13.00 42.11
CA LEU A 112 7.34 12.28 41.08
C LEU A 112 7.79 12.75 39.69
N ILE A 113 7.66 11.87 38.70
CA ILE A 113 7.59 12.26 37.30
C ILE A 113 6.19 11.99 36.81
N LEU A 114 5.53 13.03 36.31
CA LEU A 114 4.19 12.96 35.73
C LEU A 114 4.30 13.01 34.22
N VAL A 115 3.77 12.01 33.52
CA VAL A 115 3.74 11.93 32.07
C VAL A 115 2.31 12.14 31.62
N GLY A 116 2.06 13.21 30.88
CA GLY A 116 0.70 13.56 30.45
C GLY A 116 0.65 14.85 29.64
N LYS A 117 -0.58 15.25 29.28
CA LYS A 117 -0.81 16.55 28.65
C LYS A 117 -1.07 17.58 29.74
N ILE A 118 -0.25 18.63 29.77
CA ILE A 118 -0.44 19.76 30.67
C ILE A 118 -1.35 20.80 30.02
N LYS A 119 -2.26 21.36 30.80
CA LYS A 119 -3.15 22.46 30.40
C LYS A 119 -3.07 23.57 31.43
N LYS A 120 -3.36 24.79 30.98
CA LYS A 120 -3.52 25.94 31.88
C LYS A 120 -4.99 26.28 31.98
N ASN A 121 -5.60 25.97 33.12
CA ASN A 121 -7.01 26.23 33.40
C ASN A 121 -7.10 27.26 34.53
N PHE A 122 -7.81 28.38 34.30
CA PHE A 122 -8.02 29.44 35.30
C PHE A 122 -6.73 29.96 35.97
N GLY A 123 -5.60 29.95 35.26
CA GLY A 123 -4.31 30.41 35.76
C GLY A 123 -3.44 29.32 36.41
N GLU A 124 -3.99 28.14 36.66
CA GLU A 124 -3.29 27.00 37.27
C GLU A 124 -2.90 25.96 36.22
N TYR A 125 -1.76 25.30 36.44
CA TYR A 125 -1.29 24.21 35.59
C TYR A 125 -1.93 22.90 36.04
N GLU A 126 -2.57 22.18 35.13
CA GLU A 126 -3.22 20.90 35.42
C GLU A 126 -2.72 19.83 34.45
N ILE A 127 -2.27 18.69 34.99
CA ILE A 127 -1.96 17.48 34.22
C ILE A 127 -3.05 16.47 34.51
N THR A 128 -3.84 16.15 33.49
CA THR A 128 -5.02 15.27 33.62
C THR A 128 -4.66 13.80 33.41
N ASN A 129 -5.07 12.94 34.35
CA ASN A 129 -4.81 11.49 34.39
C ASN A 129 -3.37 11.12 33.98
N PRO A 130 -2.33 11.73 34.60
CA PRO A 130 -0.95 11.44 34.22
C PRO A 130 -0.59 9.99 34.56
N GLU A 131 0.23 9.37 33.71
CA GLU A 131 1.06 8.26 34.17
C GLU A 131 2.09 8.82 35.15
N TRP A 132 2.35 8.13 36.26
CA TRP A 132 3.26 8.62 37.29
C TRP A 132 4.26 7.56 37.72
N GLN A 133 5.43 8.03 38.15
CA GLN A 133 6.48 7.21 38.73
C GLN A 133 7.18 7.98 39.85
N ARG A 134 7.50 7.30 40.97
CA ARG A 134 8.29 7.89 42.06
C ARG A 134 9.75 7.98 41.65
N PHE A 135 10.40 9.10 41.98
CA PHE A 135 11.79 9.34 41.62
C PHE A 135 12.74 8.35 42.30
N ASP A 136 12.43 7.91 43.52
CA ASP A 136 13.26 6.99 44.31
C ASP A 136 13.16 5.53 43.82
N GLU A 137 12.15 5.21 43.01
CA GLU A 137 12.02 3.90 42.33
C GLU A 137 12.72 3.87 40.97
N ILE A 138 13.30 5.00 40.54
CA ILE A 138 14.09 5.09 39.32
C ILE A 138 15.49 4.60 39.68
N GLU A 139 15.75 3.30 39.50
CA GLU A 139 17.11 2.91 39.16
C GLU A 139 17.50 3.77 37.95
N SER A 140 18.67 4.40 37.98
CA SER A 140 19.17 5.33 36.95
C SER A 140 19.11 4.81 35.49
N SER A 141 18.77 3.52 35.31
CA SER A 141 18.59 2.80 34.05
C SER A 141 17.12 2.64 33.56
N ASP A 142 16.10 3.02 34.33
CA ASP A 142 14.68 2.79 33.98
C ASP A 142 14.00 3.99 33.30
N TYR A 143 14.47 5.20 33.55
CA TYR A 143 13.96 6.40 32.90
C TYR A 143 14.68 6.63 31.56
N THR A 144 14.14 6.04 30.49
CA THR A 144 14.58 6.34 29.13
C THR A 144 13.94 7.65 28.67
N LYS A 145 14.76 8.61 28.24
CA LYS A 145 14.29 9.91 27.71
C LYS A 145 13.34 9.73 26.52
N ILE A 146 13.46 8.60 25.82
CA ILE A 146 12.62 8.23 24.69
C ILE A 146 11.94 6.92 25.02
N CYS A 147 10.61 6.94 25.13
CA CYS A 147 9.86 5.82 25.66
C CYS A 147 9.02 5.13 24.56
N PRO A 148 9.22 3.82 24.30
CA PRO A 148 8.46 3.10 23.29
C PRO A 148 6.99 2.94 23.69
N VAL A 149 6.07 3.05 22.73
CA VAL A 149 4.64 2.76 22.90
C VAL A 149 4.26 1.61 22.00
N TYR A 150 3.95 0.47 22.59
CA TYR A 150 3.62 -0.77 21.89
C TYR A 150 2.11 -0.88 21.58
N PRO A 151 1.71 -1.72 20.60
CA PRO A 151 0.33 -2.18 20.51
C PRO A 151 -0.08 -2.92 21.80
N LEU A 152 -1.30 -2.69 22.27
CA LEU A 152 -1.83 -3.32 23.49
C LEU A 152 -3.11 -4.11 23.18
N THR A 153 -3.35 -5.16 23.97
CA THR A 153 -4.63 -5.87 24.09
C THR A 153 -5.18 -5.66 25.50
N ARG A 154 -6.51 -5.75 25.66
CA ARG A 154 -7.18 -5.67 26.97
C ARG A 154 -6.49 -6.59 27.99
N GLY A 155 -6.05 -6.03 29.12
CA GLY A 155 -5.34 -6.76 30.17
C GLY A 155 -3.80 -6.67 30.12
N LEU A 156 -3.22 -6.07 29.07
CA LEU A 156 -1.80 -5.71 29.01
C LEU A 156 -1.61 -4.20 29.11
N THR A 157 -0.62 -3.76 29.89
CA THR A 157 -0.24 -2.34 30.03
C THR A 157 1.14 -2.09 29.43
N GLN A 158 1.42 -0.84 29.04
CA GLN A 158 2.76 -0.44 28.53
C GLN A 158 3.88 -0.81 29.51
N LYS A 159 3.66 -0.58 30.81
CA LYS A 159 4.63 -0.90 31.88
C LYS A 159 4.97 -2.39 31.91
N ILE A 160 3.96 -3.26 31.80
CA ILE A 160 4.17 -4.71 31.81
C ILE A 160 4.95 -5.13 30.56
N LEU A 161 4.54 -4.66 29.38
CA LEU A 161 5.15 -5.06 28.11
C LEU A 161 6.60 -4.59 28.00
N ARG A 162 6.89 -3.33 28.37
CA ARG A 162 8.27 -2.80 28.45
C ARG A 162 9.13 -3.63 29.39
N LYS A 163 8.61 -4.01 30.56
CA LYS A 163 9.36 -4.86 31.52
C LYS A 163 9.67 -6.23 30.96
N ILE A 164 8.70 -6.86 30.27
CA ILE A 164 8.90 -8.15 29.62
C ILE A 164 9.99 -8.05 28.55
N VAL A 165 9.92 -7.05 27.66
CA VAL A 165 10.94 -6.86 26.60
C VAL A 165 12.31 -6.54 27.21
N LYS A 166 12.38 -5.72 28.27
CA LYS A 166 13.63 -5.40 28.97
C LYS A 166 14.27 -6.66 29.57
N ASN A 167 13.48 -7.55 30.17
CA ASN A 167 13.99 -8.82 30.71
C ASN A 167 14.64 -9.69 29.63
N VAL A 168 14.11 -9.70 28.40
CA VAL A 168 14.70 -10.46 27.29
C VAL A 168 16.10 -9.95 26.97
N PHE A 169 16.31 -8.64 26.91
CA PHE A 169 17.63 -8.04 26.68
C PHE A 169 18.61 -8.15 27.86
N GLN A 170 18.14 -8.56 29.04
CA GLN A 170 19.01 -8.87 30.19
C GLN A 170 19.53 -10.31 30.17
N GLU A 171 18.92 -11.19 29.38
CA GLU A 171 19.40 -12.55 29.18
C GLU A 171 20.51 -12.60 28.13
N ASP A 172 21.31 -13.67 28.15
CA ASP A 172 22.33 -13.94 27.15
C ASP A 172 21.68 -14.38 25.83
N LEU A 173 21.43 -13.40 24.96
CA LEU A 173 20.81 -13.53 23.65
C LEU A 173 21.87 -13.80 22.57
N LYS A 174 21.76 -14.94 21.89
CA LYS A 174 22.57 -15.21 20.69
C LYS A 174 21.80 -14.77 19.44
N ILE A 175 21.99 -13.52 19.02
CA ILE A 175 21.48 -13.01 17.75
C ILE A 175 22.58 -13.10 16.71
N GLU A 176 22.42 -13.99 15.73
CA GLU A 176 23.36 -14.13 14.62
C GLU A 176 23.33 -12.86 13.75
N GLU A 177 24.51 -12.35 13.44
CA GLU A 177 24.67 -11.24 12.50
C GLU A 177 24.45 -11.75 11.07
N VAL A 178 23.56 -11.08 10.34
CA VAL A 178 23.17 -11.46 8.98
C VAL A 178 24.09 -10.81 7.96
N LEU A 179 24.45 -9.53 8.20
CA LEU A 179 25.27 -8.77 7.26
C LEU A 179 26.77 -9.02 7.50
N PRO A 180 27.55 -9.34 6.45
CA PRO A 180 29.01 -9.36 6.49
C PRO A 180 29.63 -8.13 7.15
N LEU A 181 30.76 -8.32 7.84
CA LEU A 181 31.54 -7.22 8.43
C LEU A 181 32.00 -6.20 7.38
N SER A 182 32.26 -6.64 6.14
CA SER A 182 32.58 -5.77 5.01
C SER A 182 31.45 -4.78 4.69
N ILE A 183 30.20 -5.25 4.64
CA ILE A 183 29.01 -4.41 4.43
C ILE A 183 28.79 -3.48 5.61
N LEU A 184 28.90 -4.00 6.84
CA LEU A 184 28.73 -3.20 8.05
C LEU A 184 29.69 -2.00 8.09
N LYS A 185 30.98 -2.23 7.78
CA LYS A 185 32.00 -1.18 7.73
C LYS A 185 31.78 -0.20 6.57
N LYS A 186 31.51 -0.69 5.35
CA LYS A 186 31.32 0.13 4.14
C LYS A 186 30.19 1.14 4.32
N TYR A 187 29.07 0.71 4.92
CA TYR A 187 27.87 1.54 5.09
C TYR A 187 27.69 2.10 6.51
N LYS A 188 28.71 1.96 7.39
CA LYS A 188 28.69 2.44 8.79
C LYS A 188 27.47 1.98 9.59
N LEU A 189 27.04 0.76 9.32
CA LEU A 189 25.85 0.13 9.88
C LEU A 189 26.14 -0.44 11.28
N MET A 190 25.23 -0.24 12.21
CA MET A 190 25.39 -0.77 13.58
C MET A 190 25.14 -2.29 13.65
N PRO A 191 25.71 -3.02 14.63
CA PRO A 191 25.45 -4.45 14.80
C PRO A 191 23.97 -4.76 15.08
N LYS A 192 23.48 -5.92 14.63
CA LYS A 192 22.06 -6.29 14.70
C LYS A 192 21.47 -6.27 16.12
N LEU A 193 22.19 -6.83 17.10
CA LEU A 193 21.75 -6.84 18.50
C LEU A 193 21.60 -5.41 19.06
N HIS A 194 22.54 -4.52 18.72
CA HIS A 194 22.49 -3.12 19.14
C HIS A 194 21.35 -2.36 18.48
N ALA A 195 21.05 -2.66 17.21
CA ALA A 195 19.92 -2.09 16.49
C ALA A 195 18.58 -2.50 17.14
N LEU A 196 18.39 -3.80 17.41
CA LEU A 196 17.17 -4.28 18.08
C LEU A 196 17.00 -3.65 19.46
N LYS A 197 18.08 -3.55 20.25
CA LYS A 197 18.05 -2.87 21.54
C LYS A 197 17.62 -1.40 21.40
N ASN A 198 18.19 -0.66 20.44
CA ASN A 198 17.85 0.76 20.24
C ASN A 198 16.46 0.99 19.62
N ILE A 199 15.88 0.01 18.91
CA ILE A 199 14.47 0.10 18.52
C ILE A 199 13.58 0.04 19.77
N HIS A 200 13.85 -0.87 20.70
CA HIS A 200 12.99 -1.00 21.87
C HIS A 200 13.30 0.03 22.95
N PHE A 201 14.57 0.35 23.16
CA PHE A 201 15.07 1.23 24.21
C PHE A 201 16.17 2.14 23.64
N PRO A 202 15.77 3.14 22.84
CA PRO A 202 16.73 4.05 22.20
C PRO A 202 17.50 4.89 23.22
N GLU A 203 18.82 4.94 23.05
CA GLU A 203 19.69 5.81 23.85
C GLU A 203 19.56 7.29 23.44
N SER A 204 19.29 7.53 22.16
CA SER A 204 19.03 8.85 21.58
C SER A 204 18.16 8.75 20.33
N TRP A 205 17.61 9.88 19.87
CA TRP A 205 16.87 9.95 18.60
C TRP A 205 17.76 9.59 17.39
N GLU A 206 19.06 9.87 17.49
CA GLU A 206 20.04 9.52 16.45
C GLU A 206 20.28 8.01 16.41
N GLU A 207 20.50 7.37 17.57
CA GLU A 207 20.66 5.90 17.65
C GLU A 207 19.39 5.16 17.25
N LEU A 208 18.21 5.69 17.58
CA LEU A 208 16.93 5.17 17.07
C LEU A 208 16.89 5.19 15.53
N ARG A 209 17.27 6.32 14.93
CA ARG A 209 17.30 6.46 13.47
C ARG A 209 18.29 5.48 12.86
N ARG A 210 19.51 5.39 13.39
CA ARG A 210 20.54 4.43 12.92
C ARG A 210 20.07 2.98 13.04
N ALA A 211 19.33 2.64 14.10
CA ALA A 211 18.75 1.32 14.29
C ALA A 211 17.66 1.00 13.27
N GLN A 212 16.76 1.94 13.00
CA GLN A 212 15.73 1.82 11.96
C GLN A 212 16.37 1.66 10.57
N GLU A 213 17.34 2.51 10.24
CA GLU A 213 18.08 2.45 8.97
C GLU A 213 18.79 1.10 8.81
N ARG A 214 19.49 0.63 9.84
CA ARG A 214 20.20 -0.66 9.83
C ARG A 214 19.26 -1.84 9.57
N LEU A 215 18.14 -1.90 10.27
CA LEU A 215 17.22 -3.04 10.18
C LEU A 215 16.42 -3.01 8.88
N ALA A 216 16.03 -1.83 8.41
CA ALA A 216 15.44 -1.67 7.08
C ALA A 216 16.44 -2.03 5.96
N PHE A 217 17.73 -1.66 6.10
CA PHE A 217 18.76 -2.01 5.13
C PHE A 217 18.93 -3.52 4.99
N GLU A 218 19.01 -4.26 6.10
CA GLU A 218 19.08 -5.73 6.08
C GLU A 218 17.83 -6.32 5.44
N GLU A 219 16.64 -5.87 5.85
CA GLU A 219 15.38 -6.40 5.35
C GLU A 219 15.22 -6.21 3.83
N LEU A 220 15.60 -5.03 3.32
CA LEU A 220 15.59 -4.69 1.91
C LEU A 220 16.64 -5.45 1.12
N LEU A 221 17.88 -5.55 1.62
CA LEU A 221 18.96 -6.26 0.95
C LEU A 221 18.64 -7.75 0.82
N VAL A 222 18.19 -8.39 1.90
CA VAL A 222 17.80 -9.82 1.88
C VAL A 222 16.63 -10.04 0.92
N PHE A 223 15.65 -9.14 0.92
CA PHE A 223 14.53 -9.21 -0.01
C PHE A 223 14.97 -9.09 -1.48
N GLN A 224 15.76 -8.06 -1.81
CA GLN A 224 16.23 -7.83 -3.18
C GLN A 224 17.11 -8.98 -3.67
N LEU A 225 18.00 -9.52 -2.83
CA LEU A 225 18.80 -10.69 -3.16
C LEU A 225 17.94 -11.93 -3.37
N ALA A 226 16.95 -12.20 -2.50
CA ALA A 226 16.03 -13.33 -2.67
C ALA A 226 15.32 -13.25 -4.03
N MET A 227 14.80 -12.08 -4.40
CA MET A 227 14.14 -11.86 -5.69
C MET A 227 15.10 -12.01 -6.88
N MET A 228 16.32 -11.49 -6.78
CA MET A 228 17.32 -11.63 -7.86
C MET A 228 17.80 -13.09 -8.02
N VAL A 229 17.92 -13.85 -6.94
CA VAL A 229 18.22 -15.29 -6.98
C VAL A 229 17.07 -16.05 -7.63
N THR A 230 15.83 -15.78 -7.25
CA THR A 230 14.64 -16.36 -7.90
C THR A 230 14.60 -16.02 -9.38
N LYS A 231 14.86 -14.75 -9.73
CA LYS A 231 14.95 -14.30 -11.12
C LYS A 231 16.02 -15.07 -11.89
N ARG A 232 17.21 -15.28 -11.31
CA ARG A 232 18.29 -16.06 -11.94
C ARG A 232 17.90 -17.54 -12.13
N HIS A 233 17.13 -18.11 -11.21
CA HIS A 233 16.61 -19.46 -11.34
C HIS A 233 15.59 -19.56 -12.49
N ILE A 234 14.63 -18.64 -12.55
CA ILE A 234 13.63 -18.56 -13.65
C ILE A 234 14.31 -18.28 -14.99
N MET A 235 15.25 -17.33 -15.05
CA MET A 235 16.01 -16.99 -16.27
C MET A 235 17.00 -18.08 -16.70
N GLY A 236 17.36 -19.00 -15.79
CA GLY A 236 18.18 -20.17 -16.09
C GLY A 236 17.43 -21.22 -16.92
N GLU A 237 16.11 -21.16 -16.96
CA GLU A 237 15.29 -22.00 -17.81
C GLU A 237 15.25 -21.43 -19.23
N LYS A 238 15.85 -22.17 -20.17
CA LYS A 238 15.87 -21.77 -21.58
C LYS A 238 14.47 -21.78 -22.16
N ARG A 239 14.12 -20.70 -22.86
CA ARG A 239 12.87 -20.60 -23.61
C ARG A 239 12.79 -21.72 -24.65
N LYS A 240 11.72 -22.51 -24.61
CA LYS A 240 11.44 -23.53 -25.63
C LYS A 240 10.72 -22.95 -26.86
N ASN A 241 9.93 -21.90 -26.67
CA ASN A 241 9.27 -21.18 -27.76
C ASN A 241 10.30 -20.41 -28.60
N LYS A 242 10.25 -20.54 -29.92
CA LYS A 242 11.16 -19.85 -30.85
C LYS A 242 10.35 -18.91 -31.72
N TYR A 243 10.60 -17.63 -31.55
CA TYR A 243 10.02 -16.57 -32.37
C TYR A 243 11.02 -16.28 -33.49
N VAL A 244 10.54 -16.29 -34.73
CA VAL A 244 11.34 -16.04 -35.93
C VAL A 244 10.80 -14.88 -36.75
N ASP A 245 9.50 -14.62 -36.66
CA ASP A 245 8.84 -13.53 -37.37
C ASP A 245 8.50 -12.39 -36.39
N PHE A 246 9.13 -11.24 -36.62
CA PHE A 246 9.00 -10.03 -35.82
C PHE A 246 8.38 -8.85 -36.60
N ASP A 247 7.91 -9.08 -37.83
CA ASP A 247 7.34 -7.99 -38.63
C ASP A 247 5.95 -7.61 -38.09
N ILE A 248 5.87 -6.41 -37.52
CA ILE A 248 4.64 -5.81 -36.98
C ILE A 248 3.95 -4.87 -37.98
N THR A 249 4.53 -4.66 -39.18
CA THR A 249 4.02 -3.72 -40.18
C THR A 249 2.56 -3.98 -40.57
N PRO A 250 2.09 -5.24 -40.78
CA PRO A 250 0.69 -5.51 -41.08
C PRO A 250 -0.26 -5.06 -39.97
N PHE A 251 0.15 -5.23 -38.71
CA PHE A 251 -0.62 -4.79 -37.56
C PHE A 251 -0.68 -3.26 -37.48
N LEU A 252 0.46 -2.59 -37.64
CA LEU A 252 0.54 -1.12 -37.59
C LEU A 252 -0.32 -0.46 -38.67
N LYS A 253 -0.37 -1.02 -39.88
CA LYS A 253 -1.23 -0.53 -40.97
C LYS A 253 -2.73 -0.64 -40.67
N ASN A 254 -3.12 -1.57 -39.80
CA ASN A 254 -4.52 -1.77 -39.40
C ASN A 254 -4.93 -0.88 -38.20
N LEU A 255 -4.00 -0.15 -37.59
CA LEU A 255 -4.31 0.74 -36.48
C LEU A 255 -4.85 2.09 -36.99
N PRO A 256 -5.87 2.65 -36.32
CA PRO A 256 -6.40 3.98 -36.66
C PRO A 256 -5.53 5.14 -36.15
N PHE A 257 -4.36 4.86 -35.57
CA PHE A 257 -3.43 5.82 -34.99
C PHE A 257 -1.98 5.31 -35.10
N SER A 258 -1.02 6.22 -34.97
CA SER A 258 0.41 5.90 -34.85
C SER A 258 0.79 5.63 -33.40
N LEU A 259 1.83 4.81 -33.20
CA LEU A 259 2.40 4.59 -31.88
C LEU A 259 3.16 5.83 -31.41
N THR A 260 3.17 6.06 -30.10
CA THR A 260 4.04 7.08 -29.50
C THR A 260 5.47 6.55 -29.37
N LYS A 261 6.46 7.45 -29.28
CA LYS A 261 7.88 7.06 -29.05
C LYS A 261 8.06 6.16 -27.82
N GLY A 262 7.29 6.39 -26.75
CA GLY A 262 7.33 5.54 -25.56
C GLY A 262 6.75 4.15 -25.83
N GLN A 263 5.65 4.05 -26.58
CA GLN A 263 5.10 2.75 -27.00
C GLN A 263 6.05 1.99 -27.91
N GLU A 264 6.65 2.66 -28.90
CA GLU A 264 7.65 2.07 -29.81
C GLU A 264 8.84 1.51 -29.05
N LYS A 265 9.36 2.25 -28.06
CA LYS A 265 10.45 1.78 -27.20
C LYS A 265 10.09 0.50 -26.45
N VAL A 266 8.90 0.44 -25.85
CA VAL A 266 8.47 -0.79 -25.14
C VAL A 266 8.25 -1.95 -26.10
N VAL A 267 7.74 -1.69 -27.31
CA VAL A 267 7.63 -2.73 -28.35
C VAL A 267 9.01 -3.27 -28.74
N MET A 268 10.03 -2.41 -28.86
CA MET A 268 11.40 -2.85 -29.11
C MET A 268 11.98 -3.65 -27.94
N ASP A 269 11.72 -3.25 -26.69
CA ASP A 269 12.09 -4.05 -25.51
C ASP A 269 11.50 -5.47 -25.59
N ILE A 270 10.21 -5.58 -25.93
CA ILE A 270 9.52 -6.88 -26.10
C ILE A 270 10.15 -7.68 -27.24
N ILE A 271 10.40 -7.09 -28.39
CA ILE A 271 11.01 -7.78 -29.54
C ILE A 271 12.42 -8.30 -29.17
N SER A 272 13.22 -7.47 -28.50
CA SER A 272 14.56 -7.82 -28.03
C SER A 272 14.52 -9.02 -27.07
N ASP A 273 13.59 -9.01 -26.11
CA ASP A 273 13.40 -10.16 -25.24
C ASP A 273 12.96 -11.39 -26.02
N LEU A 274 12.05 -11.22 -26.98
CA LEU A 274 11.52 -12.32 -27.80
C LEU A 274 12.57 -12.97 -28.72
N GLN A 275 13.61 -12.23 -29.09
CA GLN A 275 14.77 -12.72 -29.83
C GLN A 275 15.79 -13.47 -28.96
N SER A 276 15.72 -13.30 -27.63
CA SER A 276 16.65 -13.92 -26.70
C SER A 276 16.29 -15.37 -26.35
N GLU A 277 17.24 -16.12 -25.78
CA GLU A 277 17.00 -17.48 -25.25
C GLU A 277 16.27 -17.50 -23.90
N ARG A 278 16.00 -16.33 -23.30
CA ARG A 278 15.43 -16.20 -21.95
C ARG A 278 13.91 -16.05 -22.04
N VAL A 279 13.19 -16.59 -21.07
CA VAL A 279 11.74 -16.35 -20.93
C VAL A 279 11.54 -14.89 -20.52
N MET A 280 10.74 -14.14 -21.28
CA MET A 280 10.43 -12.76 -20.92
C MET A 280 9.54 -12.73 -19.67
N ASN A 281 9.87 -11.87 -18.71
CA ASN A 281 9.04 -11.60 -17.55
C ASN A 281 9.05 -10.09 -17.26
N ARG A 282 8.09 -9.36 -17.81
CA ARG A 282 8.15 -7.90 -17.95
C ARG A 282 6.97 -7.19 -17.34
N LEU A 283 7.22 -6.14 -16.56
CA LEU A 283 6.24 -5.16 -16.11
C LEU A 283 6.21 -3.97 -17.07
N ILE A 284 5.10 -3.80 -17.77
CA ILE A 284 4.81 -2.59 -18.56
C ILE A 284 4.04 -1.62 -17.67
N GLN A 285 4.70 -0.50 -17.39
CA GLN A 285 4.14 0.59 -16.62
C GLN A 285 3.85 1.78 -17.54
N GLY A 286 2.72 2.43 -17.30
CA GLY A 286 2.37 3.65 -18.00
C GLY A 286 1.21 4.31 -17.31
N ASP A 287 0.99 5.59 -17.60
CA ASP A 287 -0.14 6.32 -17.07
C ASP A 287 -1.49 5.75 -17.60
N VAL A 288 -2.60 6.05 -16.93
CA VAL A 288 -3.94 5.67 -17.38
C VAL A 288 -4.19 6.27 -18.76
N GLY A 289 -4.47 5.43 -19.76
CA GLY A 289 -4.67 5.85 -21.14
C GLY A 289 -3.39 6.09 -21.95
N SER A 290 -2.20 5.70 -21.44
CA SER A 290 -0.94 5.74 -22.22
C SER A 290 -0.86 4.70 -23.35
N GLY A 291 -1.92 3.91 -23.56
CA GLY A 291 -1.97 2.86 -24.59
C GLY A 291 -1.28 1.55 -24.23
N LYS A 292 -1.16 1.19 -22.94
CA LYS A 292 -0.60 -0.12 -22.52
C LYS A 292 -1.20 -1.31 -23.28
N THR A 293 -2.52 -1.27 -23.53
CA THR A 293 -3.24 -2.32 -24.26
C THR A 293 -2.77 -2.50 -25.71
N VAL A 294 -2.35 -1.44 -26.43
CA VAL A 294 -1.86 -1.62 -27.81
C VAL A 294 -0.53 -2.37 -27.82
N VAL A 295 0.36 -2.05 -26.88
CA VAL A 295 1.65 -2.73 -26.72
C VAL A 295 1.44 -4.21 -26.34
N ALA A 296 0.53 -4.50 -25.41
CA ALA A 296 0.12 -5.86 -25.08
C ALA A 296 -0.47 -6.61 -26.29
N THR A 297 -1.28 -5.93 -27.11
CA THR A 297 -1.87 -6.51 -28.33
C THR A 297 -0.78 -6.87 -29.35
N ILE A 298 0.27 -6.06 -29.49
CA ILE A 298 1.42 -6.35 -30.36
C ILE A 298 2.16 -7.60 -29.87
N ALA A 299 2.34 -7.77 -28.56
CA ALA A 299 2.96 -8.98 -28.02
C ALA A 299 2.12 -10.25 -28.31
N LEU A 300 0.80 -10.17 -28.17
CA LEU A 300 -0.12 -11.27 -28.55
C LEU A 300 -0.10 -11.54 -30.05
N TYR A 301 -0.03 -10.49 -30.88
CA TYR A 301 0.11 -10.60 -32.33
C TYR A 301 1.37 -11.37 -32.70
N LEU A 302 2.52 -11.00 -32.12
CA LEU A 302 3.80 -11.68 -32.36
C LEU A 302 3.75 -13.16 -31.96
N ALA A 303 3.12 -13.49 -30.83
CA ALA A 303 2.90 -14.89 -30.42
C ALA A 303 2.02 -15.67 -31.42
N ALA A 304 0.87 -15.10 -31.79
CA ALA A 304 -0.04 -15.72 -32.75
C ALA A 304 0.60 -15.93 -34.12
N LYS A 305 1.38 -14.94 -34.60
CA LYS A 305 2.10 -14.99 -35.89
C LYS A 305 3.12 -16.13 -35.93
N ASN A 306 3.76 -16.42 -34.80
CA ASN A 306 4.72 -17.52 -34.65
C ASN A 306 4.05 -18.86 -34.30
N GLY A 307 2.72 -18.96 -34.44
CA GLY A 307 1.96 -20.20 -34.25
C GLY A 307 1.64 -20.55 -32.79
N TYR A 308 1.94 -19.65 -31.85
CA TYR A 308 1.63 -19.80 -30.44
C TYR A 308 0.24 -19.23 -30.09
N GLN A 309 -0.24 -19.59 -28.90
CA GLN A 309 -1.45 -19.03 -28.31
C GLN A 309 -1.07 -17.99 -27.24
N GLY A 310 -1.93 -16.98 -27.09
CA GLY A 310 -1.83 -15.95 -26.07
C GLY A 310 -3.01 -15.99 -25.10
N ALA A 311 -2.75 -15.79 -23.81
CA ALA A 311 -3.77 -15.62 -22.79
C ALA A 311 -3.70 -14.20 -22.22
N PHE A 312 -4.84 -13.50 -22.16
CA PHE A 312 -4.95 -12.18 -21.58
C PHE A 312 -5.92 -12.19 -20.40
N MET A 313 -5.38 -12.15 -19.19
CA MET A 313 -6.14 -12.19 -17.95
C MET A 313 -6.46 -10.78 -17.43
N VAL A 314 -7.72 -10.56 -17.09
CA VAL A 314 -8.26 -9.25 -16.70
C VAL A 314 -9.21 -9.37 -15.50
N PRO A 315 -9.35 -8.35 -14.62
CA PRO A 315 -9.94 -8.54 -13.29
C PRO A 315 -11.46 -8.76 -13.29
N THR A 316 -12.19 -8.31 -14.32
CA THR A 316 -13.64 -8.48 -14.41
C THR A 316 -14.11 -8.84 -15.81
N GLU A 317 -15.31 -9.40 -15.88
CA GLU A 317 -15.92 -9.84 -17.14
C GLU A 317 -16.23 -8.66 -18.07
N ILE A 318 -16.63 -7.51 -17.53
CA ILE A 318 -16.84 -6.28 -18.32
C ILE A 318 -15.55 -5.88 -19.04
N LEU A 319 -14.42 -5.88 -18.32
CA LEU A 319 -13.12 -5.60 -18.92
C LEU A 319 -12.73 -6.66 -19.95
N ALA A 320 -13.03 -7.93 -19.70
CA ALA A 320 -12.77 -9.00 -20.66
C ALA A 320 -13.51 -8.74 -21.98
N ILE A 321 -14.79 -8.38 -21.92
CA ILE A 321 -15.61 -8.07 -23.11
C ILE A 321 -15.05 -6.84 -23.84
N GLN A 322 -14.68 -5.79 -23.11
CA GLN A 322 -14.12 -4.58 -23.70
C GLN A 322 -12.79 -4.85 -24.42
N HIS A 323 -11.89 -5.59 -23.77
CA HIS A 323 -10.62 -5.99 -24.36
C HIS A 323 -10.84 -6.88 -25.57
N VAL A 324 -11.70 -7.91 -25.51
CA VAL A 324 -12.01 -8.78 -26.66
C VAL A 324 -12.52 -7.99 -27.84
N THR A 325 -13.44 -7.04 -27.63
CA THR A 325 -13.98 -6.20 -28.70
C THR A 325 -12.86 -5.40 -29.39
N THR A 326 -11.93 -4.87 -28.59
CA THR A 326 -10.77 -4.12 -29.09
C THR A 326 -9.77 -5.02 -29.82
N LEU A 327 -9.41 -6.17 -29.24
CA LEU A 327 -8.49 -7.13 -29.84
C LEU A 327 -9.05 -7.71 -31.15
N LYS A 328 -10.34 -8.07 -31.19
CA LYS A 328 -11.00 -8.55 -32.41
C LYS A 328 -10.89 -7.55 -33.55
N ARG A 329 -11.19 -6.28 -33.28
CA ARG A 329 -11.06 -5.19 -34.25
C ARG A 329 -9.66 -5.12 -34.87
N TYR A 330 -8.61 -5.34 -34.07
CA TYR A 330 -7.22 -5.23 -34.55
C TYR A 330 -6.66 -6.53 -35.15
N LEU A 331 -7.11 -7.70 -34.69
CA LEU A 331 -6.45 -8.98 -34.96
C LEU A 331 -7.24 -9.92 -35.88
N GLU A 332 -8.58 -9.88 -35.88
CA GLU A 332 -9.38 -10.71 -36.78
C GLU A 332 -9.16 -10.37 -38.27
N PRO A 333 -8.97 -9.08 -38.68
CA PRO A 333 -8.59 -8.75 -40.06
C PRO A 333 -7.26 -9.36 -40.51
N LEU A 334 -6.41 -9.77 -39.56
CA LEU A 334 -5.12 -10.42 -39.80
C LEU A 334 -5.21 -11.95 -39.71
N GLY A 335 -6.43 -12.51 -39.62
CA GLY A 335 -6.66 -13.96 -39.53
C GLY A 335 -6.44 -14.56 -38.13
N ILE A 336 -6.31 -13.73 -37.09
CA ILE A 336 -6.05 -14.19 -35.73
C ILE A 336 -7.36 -14.23 -34.95
N ARG A 337 -7.83 -15.45 -34.66
CA ARG A 337 -9.06 -15.67 -33.90
C ARG A 337 -8.87 -15.35 -32.41
N VAL A 338 -9.71 -14.45 -31.90
CA VAL A 338 -9.76 -14.04 -30.49
C VAL A 338 -11.09 -14.48 -29.88
N GLU A 339 -11.08 -15.07 -28.70
CA GLU A 339 -12.30 -15.47 -27.97
C GLU A 339 -12.28 -14.95 -26.54
N VAL A 340 -13.45 -15.01 -25.88
CA VAL A 340 -13.60 -14.67 -24.46
C VAL A 340 -13.89 -15.93 -23.64
N LEU A 341 -13.44 -15.98 -22.38
CA LEU A 341 -13.87 -16.97 -21.41
C LEU A 341 -14.41 -16.28 -20.15
N LYS A 342 -15.70 -16.49 -19.87
CA LYS A 342 -16.44 -15.91 -18.73
C LYS A 342 -17.07 -17.01 -17.89
N GLY A 343 -17.38 -16.71 -16.63
CA GLY A 343 -17.98 -17.68 -15.71
C GLY A 343 -19.42 -18.05 -16.06
N ASP A 344 -20.17 -17.11 -16.63
CA ASP A 344 -21.60 -17.21 -16.95
C ASP A 344 -21.91 -17.81 -18.34
N MET A 345 -20.89 -18.31 -19.04
CA MET A 345 -21.03 -18.74 -20.43
C MET A 345 -21.90 -19.99 -20.60
N PRO A 346 -22.80 -20.06 -21.61
CA PRO A 346 -23.55 -21.27 -21.91
C PRO A 346 -22.63 -22.47 -22.13
N LYS A 347 -23.03 -23.65 -21.62
CA LYS A 347 -22.19 -24.87 -21.66
C LYS A 347 -21.71 -25.24 -23.08
N SER A 348 -22.57 -25.08 -24.09
CA SER A 348 -22.24 -25.37 -25.48
C SER A 348 -21.15 -24.42 -26.02
N GLU A 349 -21.27 -23.13 -25.71
CA GLU A 349 -20.31 -22.12 -26.12
C GLU A 349 -18.97 -22.29 -25.40
N LYS A 350 -19.00 -22.52 -24.08
CA LYS A 350 -17.80 -22.81 -23.29
C LYS A 350 -17.06 -24.02 -23.88
N LYS A 351 -17.79 -25.11 -24.19
CA LYS A 351 -17.21 -26.32 -24.80
C LYS A 351 -16.52 -26.02 -26.14
N ARG A 352 -17.17 -25.26 -27.03
CA ARG A 352 -16.59 -24.86 -28.33
C ARG A 352 -15.31 -24.05 -28.16
N VAL A 353 -15.26 -23.12 -27.19
CA VAL A 353 -14.05 -22.32 -26.91
C VAL A 353 -12.93 -23.22 -26.38
N LEU A 354 -13.23 -24.12 -25.45
CA LEU A 354 -12.25 -25.05 -24.88
C LEU A 354 -11.67 -26.02 -25.94
N GLU A 355 -12.52 -26.62 -26.77
CA GLU A 355 -12.08 -27.44 -27.90
C GLU A 355 -11.21 -26.63 -28.87
N GLY A 356 -11.57 -25.37 -29.10
CA GLY A 356 -10.78 -24.44 -29.91
C GLY A 356 -9.41 -24.07 -29.32
N LEU A 357 -9.28 -24.06 -28.00
CA LEU A 357 -8.00 -23.84 -27.31
C LEU A 357 -7.11 -25.08 -27.37
N GLU A 358 -7.69 -26.26 -27.17
CA GLU A 358 -6.98 -27.54 -27.19
C GLU A 358 -6.50 -27.89 -28.60
N ASN A 359 -7.28 -27.59 -29.64
CA ASN A 359 -6.87 -27.80 -31.03
C ASN A 359 -6.03 -26.65 -31.62
N GLY A 360 -5.98 -25.48 -30.95
CA GLY A 360 -5.17 -24.33 -31.37
C GLY A 360 -5.78 -23.44 -32.46
N SER A 361 -7.07 -23.61 -32.78
CA SER A 361 -7.83 -22.72 -33.67
C SER A 361 -8.15 -21.37 -33.03
N VAL A 362 -8.27 -21.31 -31.70
CA VAL A 362 -8.33 -20.06 -30.93
C VAL A 362 -6.89 -19.64 -30.62
N LYS A 363 -6.43 -18.53 -31.20
CA LYS A 363 -5.08 -18.03 -30.99
C LYS A 363 -4.96 -17.16 -29.74
N ILE A 364 -5.99 -16.40 -29.41
CA ILE A 364 -5.98 -15.52 -28.24
C ILE A 364 -7.24 -15.74 -27.42
N ILE A 365 -7.06 -15.90 -26.11
CA ILE A 365 -8.16 -15.95 -25.14
C ILE A 365 -8.05 -14.78 -24.18
N VAL A 366 -9.18 -14.12 -23.93
CA VAL A 366 -9.29 -13.09 -22.90
C VAL A 366 -10.30 -13.53 -21.85
N GLY A 367 -10.02 -13.30 -20.57
CA GLY A 367 -10.91 -13.81 -19.53
C GLY A 367 -10.46 -13.43 -18.13
N THR A 368 -11.29 -13.77 -17.16
CA THR A 368 -11.02 -13.55 -15.74
C THR A 368 -10.23 -14.72 -15.16
N HIS A 369 -10.32 -14.92 -13.84
CA HIS A 369 -9.80 -16.11 -13.14
C HIS A 369 -10.27 -17.44 -13.75
N ALA A 370 -11.34 -17.42 -14.57
CA ALA A 370 -11.77 -18.58 -15.34
C ALA A 370 -10.62 -19.22 -16.13
N ILE A 371 -9.69 -18.45 -16.72
CA ILE A 371 -8.58 -18.99 -17.54
C ILE A 371 -7.63 -19.91 -16.76
N ILE A 372 -7.58 -19.75 -15.43
CA ILE A 372 -6.65 -20.49 -14.57
C ILE A 372 -7.20 -21.87 -14.17
N GLN A 373 -8.49 -22.13 -14.31
CA GLN A 373 -9.13 -23.39 -13.89
C GLN A 373 -8.49 -24.63 -14.55
N ASP A 374 -8.33 -25.73 -13.80
CA ASP A 374 -7.56 -26.91 -14.22
C ASP A 374 -8.07 -27.60 -15.50
N ASP A 375 -9.33 -27.40 -15.87
CA ASP A 375 -9.96 -27.94 -17.07
C ASP A 375 -9.48 -27.29 -18.37
N ILE A 376 -8.75 -26.17 -18.29
CA ILE A 376 -8.33 -25.42 -19.48
C ILE A 376 -6.95 -25.86 -19.95
N LYS A 377 -6.93 -26.43 -21.16
CA LYS A 377 -5.73 -26.88 -21.85
C LYS A 377 -5.47 -26.04 -23.10
N PHE A 378 -4.22 -25.65 -23.28
CA PHE A 378 -3.75 -24.97 -24.48
C PHE A 378 -2.97 -25.97 -25.34
N ASN A 379 -3.07 -25.82 -26.66
CA ASN A 379 -2.19 -26.54 -27.60
C ASN A 379 -0.75 -26.05 -27.44
N ARG A 380 -0.51 -24.74 -27.56
CA ARG A 380 0.83 -24.12 -27.50
C ARG A 380 0.78 -22.72 -26.90
N LEU A 381 0.63 -22.60 -25.58
CA LEU A 381 0.67 -21.30 -24.89
C LEU A 381 2.08 -20.70 -24.94
N GLY A 382 2.22 -19.53 -25.58
CA GLY A 382 3.50 -18.82 -25.73
C GLY A 382 3.57 -17.47 -25.04
N MET A 383 2.43 -16.81 -24.82
CA MET A 383 2.36 -15.48 -24.23
C MET A 383 1.24 -15.40 -23.18
N VAL A 384 1.54 -14.82 -22.03
CA VAL A 384 0.60 -14.57 -20.94
C VAL A 384 0.66 -13.11 -20.56
N ILE A 385 -0.47 -12.42 -20.64
CA ILE A 385 -0.62 -11.02 -20.27
C ILE A 385 -1.58 -10.91 -19.08
N THR A 386 -1.22 -10.10 -18.10
CA THR A 386 -2.07 -9.81 -16.94
C THR A 386 -2.26 -8.31 -16.78
N ASP A 387 -3.52 -7.85 -16.73
CA ASP A 387 -3.86 -6.44 -16.46
C ASP A 387 -4.19 -6.21 -14.99
N GLU A 388 -3.83 -5.06 -14.42
CA GLU A 388 -4.07 -4.68 -13.02
C GLU A 388 -3.61 -5.73 -11.99
N GLN A 389 -2.29 -5.99 -12.01
CA GLN A 389 -1.61 -7.02 -11.20
C GLN A 389 -2.04 -7.09 -9.73
N HIS A 390 -2.34 -5.97 -9.09
CA HIS A 390 -2.62 -5.90 -7.65
C HIS A 390 -3.88 -6.67 -7.22
N ARG A 391 -4.75 -7.07 -8.16
CA ARG A 391 -5.94 -7.90 -7.87
C ARG A 391 -5.70 -9.40 -7.99
N PHE A 392 -4.55 -9.82 -8.51
CA PHE A 392 -4.25 -11.22 -8.80
C PHE A 392 -3.10 -11.72 -7.92
N GLY A 393 -3.31 -12.84 -7.22
CA GLY A 393 -2.29 -13.42 -6.36
C GLY A 393 -1.11 -14.00 -7.16
N VAL A 394 0.09 -14.00 -6.56
CA VAL A 394 1.31 -14.61 -7.15
C VAL A 394 1.08 -16.06 -7.59
N ARG A 395 0.40 -16.87 -6.77
CA ARG A 395 0.10 -18.30 -7.06
C ARG A 395 -0.78 -18.51 -8.28
N GLN A 396 -1.71 -17.60 -8.55
CA GLN A 396 -2.62 -17.67 -9.71
C GLN A 396 -1.85 -17.45 -11.04
N ARG A 397 -0.82 -16.60 -11.01
CA ARG A 397 0.07 -16.38 -12.16
C ARG A 397 0.92 -17.62 -12.42
N GLU A 398 1.52 -18.19 -11.38
CA GLU A 398 2.28 -19.44 -11.53
C GLU A 398 1.45 -20.57 -12.13
N SER A 399 0.20 -20.75 -11.71
CA SER A 399 -0.66 -21.79 -12.29
C SER A 399 -0.91 -21.59 -13.78
N LEU A 400 -1.02 -20.34 -14.25
CA LEU A 400 -1.19 -20.06 -15.68
C LEU A 400 0.11 -20.28 -16.47
N VAL A 401 1.25 -19.88 -15.90
CA VAL A 401 2.58 -20.12 -16.49
C VAL A 401 2.86 -21.63 -16.58
N LYS A 402 2.50 -22.41 -15.55
CA LYS A 402 2.66 -23.88 -15.51
C LYS A 402 1.82 -24.63 -16.56
N LYS A 403 0.76 -24.01 -17.11
CA LYS A 403 -0.03 -24.59 -18.21
C LYS A 403 0.68 -24.53 -19.56
N GLY A 404 1.71 -23.71 -19.70
CA GLY A 404 2.62 -23.72 -20.85
C GLY A 404 3.99 -24.26 -20.45
N HIS A 405 4.85 -24.46 -21.44
CA HIS A 405 6.27 -24.76 -21.20
C HIS A 405 7.06 -23.45 -21.05
N TYR A 406 6.80 -22.72 -19.96
CA TYR A 406 7.37 -21.40 -19.66
C TYR A 406 7.05 -20.34 -20.73
N PRO A 407 5.76 -19.94 -20.85
CA PRO A 407 5.37 -18.85 -21.74
C PRO A 407 5.99 -17.52 -21.28
N ASP A 408 6.14 -16.61 -22.23
CA ASP A 408 6.54 -15.23 -21.98
C ASP A 408 5.45 -14.47 -21.22
N VAL A 409 5.83 -13.70 -20.20
CA VAL A 409 4.91 -13.03 -19.30
C VAL A 409 5.03 -11.52 -19.41
N ILE A 410 3.90 -10.86 -19.63
CA ILE A 410 3.73 -9.42 -19.50
C ILE A 410 2.74 -9.13 -18.38
N VAL A 411 3.13 -8.21 -17.51
CA VAL A 411 2.28 -7.68 -16.46
C VAL A 411 2.08 -6.19 -16.72
N MET A 412 0.84 -5.72 -16.60
CA MET A 412 0.51 -4.30 -16.75
C MET A 412 -0.02 -3.73 -15.44
N SER A 413 0.42 -2.51 -15.13
CA SER A 413 -0.15 -1.73 -14.03
C SER A 413 -0.65 -0.39 -14.54
N ALA A 414 -1.86 0.00 -14.11
CA ALA A 414 -2.36 1.34 -14.35
C ALA A 414 -1.91 2.34 -13.29
N THR A 415 -1.52 1.89 -12.09
CA THR A 415 -0.91 2.77 -11.09
C THR A 415 0.52 3.06 -11.50
N PRO A 416 0.88 4.33 -11.74
CA PRO A 416 2.27 4.70 -11.80
C PRO A 416 2.84 4.46 -10.40
N ILE A 417 3.77 3.53 -10.26
CA ILE A 417 4.59 3.33 -9.07
C ILE A 417 5.92 4.04 -9.33
N PRO A 418 6.51 4.76 -8.37
CA PRO A 418 7.83 5.34 -8.58
C PRO A 418 8.81 4.26 -9.02
N ARG A 419 9.61 4.54 -10.05
CA ARG A 419 10.48 3.52 -10.69
C ARG A 419 11.33 2.79 -9.67
N THR A 420 11.86 3.49 -8.68
CA THR A 420 12.65 2.95 -7.57
C THR A 420 11.90 1.93 -6.73
N LEU A 421 10.63 2.19 -6.44
CA LEU A 421 9.77 1.29 -5.69
C LEU A 421 9.36 0.08 -6.55
N ALA A 422 9.00 0.30 -7.81
CA ALA A 422 8.66 -0.77 -8.75
C ALA A 422 9.84 -1.73 -8.94
N LEU A 423 11.06 -1.21 -9.12
CA LEU A 423 12.28 -2.01 -9.25
C LEU A 423 12.65 -2.78 -7.97
N THR A 424 12.15 -2.35 -6.81
CA THR A 424 12.35 -3.07 -5.56
C THR A 424 11.32 -4.18 -5.43
N MET A 425 10.03 -3.83 -5.51
CA MET A 425 8.89 -4.73 -5.31
C MET A 425 8.78 -5.81 -6.37
N TYR A 426 9.18 -5.49 -7.60
CA TYR A 426 9.12 -6.39 -8.75
C TYR A 426 10.52 -6.60 -9.32
N SER A 427 11.49 -6.86 -8.43
CA SER A 427 12.88 -7.12 -8.84
C SER A 427 13.05 -8.40 -9.66
N ASP A 428 12.04 -9.28 -9.64
CA ASP A 428 11.89 -10.43 -10.54
C ASP A 428 11.48 -10.05 -11.97
N LEU A 429 10.91 -8.86 -12.19
CA LEU A 429 10.42 -8.38 -13.47
C LEU A 429 11.39 -7.39 -14.13
N ASP A 430 11.51 -7.43 -15.45
CA ASP A 430 12.09 -6.33 -16.23
C ASP A 430 11.06 -5.22 -16.40
N ILE A 431 11.46 -3.95 -16.25
CA ILE A 431 10.50 -2.83 -16.22
C ILE A 431 10.64 -2.00 -17.50
N SER A 432 9.53 -1.86 -18.22
CA SER A 432 9.38 -0.92 -19.33
C SER A 432 8.39 0.18 -18.95
N ILE A 433 8.73 1.42 -19.28
CA ILE A 433 7.93 2.60 -18.95
C ILE A 433 7.46 3.25 -20.25
N ILE A 434 6.14 3.45 -20.37
CA ILE A 434 5.51 4.31 -21.36
C ILE A 434 5.33 5.70 -20.73
N ASP A 435 6.24 6.60 -21.04
CA ASP A 435 6.33 7.98 -20.53
C ASP A 435 5.61 9.02 -21.42
N THR A 436 5.01 8.57 -22.51
CA THR A 436 4.31 9.41 -23.50
C THR A 436 2.81 9.11 -23.52
N MET A 437 2.02 10.14 -23.82
CA MET A 437 0.57 10.04 -24.03
C MET A 437 0.25 10.10 -25.53
N PRO A 438 -0.80 9.40 -26.00
CA PRO A 438 -1.28 9.51 -27.38
C PRO A 438 -1.68 10.95 -27.76
N GLU A 439 -1.48 11.32 -29.02
CA GLU A 439 -1.91 12.63 -29.57
C GLU A 439 -3.44 12.76 -29.60
N GLY A 440 -3.96 13.97 -29.39
CA GLY A 440 -5.40 14.27 -29.42
C GLY A 440 -6.13 14.21 -28.06
N ARG A 441 -5.49 13.72 -27.00
CA ARG A 441 -6.09 13.70 -25.67
C ARG A 441 -6.12 15.10 -25.04
N GLN A 442 -7.32 15.61 -24.76
CA GLN A 442 -7.47 16.87 -24.03
C GLN A 442 -7.10 16.70 -22.56
N LYS A 443 -6.45 17.72 -21.98
CA LYS A 443 -6.14 17.73 -20.55
C LYS A 443 -7.43 17.86 -19.74
N VAL A 444 -7.54 17.05 -18.69
CA VAL A 444 -8.65 17.13 -17.73
C VAL A 444 -8.43 18.36 -16.85
N GLU A 445 -9.33 19.33 -16.94
CA GLU A 445 -9.33 20.52 -16.09
C GLU A 445 -9.58 20.08 -14.65
N THR A 446 -8.61 20.30 -13.78
CA THR A 446 -8.65 19.81 -12.40
C THR A 446 -8.86 20.98 -11.46
N PHE A 447 -9.79 20.86 -10.51
CA PHE A 447 -10.09 21.89 -9.51
C PHE A 447 -10.10 21.30 -8.10
N VAL A 448 -9.62 22.08 -7.14
CA VAL A 448 -9.72 21.77 -5.70
C VAL A 448 -10.60 22.84 -5.07
N VAL A 449 -11.70 22.42 -4.45
CA VAL A 449 -12.71 23.33 -3.90
C VAL A 449 -13.02 22.99 -2.45
N ASP A 450 -13.35 24.02 -1.67
CA ASP A 450 -13.85 23.85 -0.31
C ASP A 450 -15.30 23.37 -0.33
N ASP A 451 -15.70 22.70 0.75
CA ASP A 451 -17.05 22.18 0.95
C ASP A 451 -18.17 23.21 0.73
N SER A 452 -17.91 24.48 1.03
CA SER A 452 -18.83 25.60 0.78
C SER A 452 -19.26 25.76 -0.69
N MET A 453 -18.47 25.24 -1.64
CA MET A 453 -18.78 25.29 -3.07
C MET A 453 -19.47 24.02 -3.59
N ARG A 454 -19.72 23.01 -2.74
CA ARG A 454 -20.35 21.73 -3.12
C ARG A 454 -21.62 21.91 -3.93
N HIS A 455 -22.51 22.81 -3.51
CA HIS A 455 -23.76 23.11 -4.23
C HIS A 455 -23.52 23.66 -5.65
N LYS A 456 -22.48 24.48 -5.86
CA LYS A 456 -22.14 24.99 -7.20
C LYS A 456 -21.59 23.87 -8.09
N VAL A 457 -20.82 22.94 -7.51
CA VAL A 457 -20.28 21.76 -8.22
C VAL A 457 -21.42 20.88 -8.73
N TYR A 458 -22.43 20.57 -7.92
CA TYR A 458 -23.54 19.74 -8.37
C TYR A 458 -24.42 20.43 -9.44
N LYS A 459 -24.61 21.75 -9.37
CA LYS A 459 -25.23 22.51 -10.47
C LYS A 459 -24.43 22.44 -11.76
N PHE A 460 -23.10 22.43 -11.67
CA PHE A 460 -22.23 22.24 -12.83
C PHE A 460 -22.37 20.81 -13.39
N VAL A 461 -22.46 19.79 -12.54
CA VAL A 461 -22.77 18.41 -12.96
C VAL A 461 -24.09 18.35 -13.72
N GLU A 462 -25.17 18.93 -13.17
CA GLU A 462 -26.48 19.00 -13.84
C GLU A 462 -26.38 19.67 -15.22
N ALA A 463 -25.64 20.78 -15.33
CA ALA A 463 -25.45 21.48 -16.59
C ALA A 463 -24.68 20.66 -17.64
N GLU A 464 -23.69 19.87 -17.23
CA GLU A 464 -22.97 18.96 -18.12
C GLU A 464 -23.85 17.77 -18.55
N VAL A 465 -24.64 17.21 -17.63
CA VAL A 465 -25.58 16.15 -17.96
C VAL A 465 -26.65 16.61 -18.95
N LYS A 466 -27.15 17.84 -18.81
CA LYS A 466 -28.09 18.44 -19.79
C LYS A 466 -27.52 18.58 -21.20
N LYS A 467 -26.20 18.57 -21.36
CA LYS A 467 -25.53 18.54 -22.68
C LYS A 467 -25.43 17.13 -23.27
N GLY A 468 -25.94 16.11 -22.57
CA GLY A 468 -25.85 14.70 -22.96
C GLY A 468 -24.58 14.00 -22.46
N HIS A 469 -23.88 14.58 -21.48
CA HIS A 469 -22.73 13.96 -20.83
C HIS A 469 -23.14 13.18 -19.58
N GLN A 470 -22.21 12.42 -19.01
CA GLN A 470 -22.40 11.66 -17.77
C GLN A 470 -21.38 12.10 -16.72
N ALA A 471 -21.66 11.82 -15.45
CA ALA A 471 -20.79 12.19 -14.34
C ALA A 471 -20.56 11.06 -13.34
N TYR A 472 -19.38 11.07 -12.73
CA TYR A 472 -19.03 10.23 -11.59
C TYR A 472 -18.98 11.08 -10.31
N VAL A 473 -19.54 10.56 -9.22
CA VAL A 473 -19.43 11.14 -7.87
C VAL A 473 -18.86 10.08 -6.94
N VAL A 474 -17.62 10.28 -6.47
CA VAL A 474 -16.87 9.28 -5.71
C VAL A 474 -16.78 9.67 -4.24
N CYS A 475 -17.14 8.73 -3.37
CA CYS A 475 -17.16 8.91 -1.92
C CYS A 475 -16.15 7.97 -1.24
N PRO A 476 -15.45 8.42 -0.18
CA PRO A 476 -14.50 7.56 0.53
C PRO A 476 -15.24 6.49 1.34
N VAL A 477 -14.67 5.28 1.36
CA VAL A 477 -15.13 4.22 2.27
C VAL A 477 -14.63 4.57 3.67
N VAL A 478 -15.53 4.68 4.64
CA VAL A 478 -15.14 4.83 6.05
C VAL A 478 -14.92 3.42 6.62
N GLU A 479 -13.67 3.06 6.89
CA GLU A 479 -13.34 1.83 7.62
C GLU A 479 -13.79 1.96 9.09
N GLU A 480 -14.41 0.87 9.60
CA GLU A 480 -14.84 0.66 11.00
C GLU A 480 -16.15 1.26 11.51
N SER A 481 -17.11 1.62 10.65
CA SER A 481 -18.49 1.86 11.12
C SER A 481 -19.54 1.53 10.05
N GLU A 482 -20.75 1.16 10.46
CA GLU A 482 -21.94 1.07 9.58
C GLU A 482 -22.19 2.35 8.75
N LEU A 483 -21.55 3.47 9.12
CA LEU A 483 -21.56 4.79 8.47
C LEU A 483 -20.96 4.86 7.06
N GLY A 484 -20.14 3.88 6.62
CA GLY A 484 -19.58 3.90 5.25
C GLY A 484 -20.62 3.68 4.15
N LEU A 485 -21.73 2.99 4.47
CA LEU A 485 -22.90 2.87 3.58
C LEU A 485 -23.74 4.14 3.60
N ALA A 486 -23.85 4.76 4.78
CA ALA A 486 -24.65 5.95 4.98
C ALA A 486 -24.23 7.10 4.05
N SER A 487 -22.93 7.31 3.80
CA SER A 487 -22.47 8.45 2.98
C SER A 487 -22.84 8.36 1.49
N VAL A 488 -22.75 7.18 0.87
CA VAL A 488 -23.10 7.00 -0.56
C VAL A 488 -24.61 7.10 -0.75
N ASP A 489 -25.38 6.44 0.13
CA ASP A 489 -26.84 6.46 0.07
C ASP A 489 -27.40 7.84 0.46
N GLU A 490 -26.73 8.58 1.35
CA GLU A 490 -27.05 9.98 1.67
C GLU A 490 -26.82 10.90 0.47
N ILE A 491 -25.64 10.83 -0.17
CA ILE A 491 -25.34 11.65 -1.35
C ILE A 491 -26.26 11.29 -2.52
N CYS A 492 -26.55 9.99 -2.71
CA CYS A 492 -27.50 9.57 -3.73
C CYS A 492 -28.90 10.14 -3.46
N ARG A 493 -29.39 10.07 -2.23
CA ARG A 493 -30.68 10.65 -1.84
C ARG A 493 -30.68 12.17 -2.02
N GLU A 494 -29.64 12.85 -1.58
CA GLU A 494 -29.48 14.30 -1.74
C GLU A 494 -29.52 14.72 -3.21
N LEU A 495 -28.80 14.01 -4.08
CA LEU A 495 -28.80 14.28 -5.52
C LEU A 495 -30.15 13.96 -6.16
N ALA A 496 -30.81 12.88 -5.75
CA ALA A 496 -32.13 12.50 -6.27
C ALA A 496 -33.23 13.49 -5.86
N GLU A 497 -33.18 13.99 -4.63
CA GLU A 497 -34.10 15.03 -4.14
C GLU A 497 -33.85 16.37 -4.85
N LYS A 498 -32.60 16.76 -5.06
CA LYS A 498 -32.25 18.03 -5.71
C LYS A 498 -32.48 18.02 -7.22
N PHE A 499 -32.27 16.89 -7.87
CA PHE A 499 -32.33 16.76 -9.33
C PHE A 499 -33.19 15.56 -9.74
N PRO A 500 -34.52 15.62 -9.55
CA PRO A 500 -35.44 14.49 -9.78
C PRO A 500 -35.54 14.06 -11.25
N HIS A 501 -34.98 14.84 -12.19
CA HIS A 501 -34.96 14.56 -13.62
C HIS A 501 -33.70 13.81 -14.07
N LEU A 502 -32.73 13.59 -13.17
CA LEU A 502 -31.50 12.86 -13.46
C LEU A 502 -31.63 11.40 -13.03
N ASN A 503 -31.16 10.47 -13.86
CA ASN A 503 -31.08 9.07 -13.47
C ASN A 503 -29.79 8.85 -12.68
N ILE A 504 -29.91 8.63 -11.37
CA ILE A 504 -28.78 8.46 -10.47
C ILE A 504 -28.63 6.98 -10.13
N GLY A 505 -27.45 6.44 -10.37
CA GLY A 505 -27.07 5.07 -10.04
C GLY A 505 -26.14 5.03 -8.84
N VAL A 506 -26.15 3.90 -8.13
CA VAL A 506 -25.28 3.67 -6.97
C VAL A 506 -24.38 2.47 -7.21
N LEU A 507 -23.11 2.59 -6.84
CA LEU A 507 -22.15 1.48 -6.89
C LEU A 507 -21.24 1.45 -5.65
N HIS A 508 -21.38 0.44 -4.80
CA HIS A 508 -20.55 0.30 -3.60
C HIS A 508 -19.97 -1.10 -3.42
N GLY A 509 -18.92 -1.21 -2.58
CA GLY A 509 -18.13 -2.43 -2.39
C GLY A 509 -18.94 -3.65 -1.95
N LYS A 510 -19.98 -3.44 -1.14
CA LYS A 510 -20.84 -4.50 -0.62
C LYS A 510 -21.85 -5.10 -1.62
N MET A 511 -22.05 -4.50 -2.81
CA MET A 511 -22.98 -5.06 -3.81
C MET A 511 -22.44 -6.37 -4.39
N LYS A 512 -23.34 -7.26 -4.80
CA LYS A 512 -22.97 -8.50 -5.49
C LYS A 512 -22.32 -8.18 -6.84
N ALA A 513 -21.49 -9.08 -7.35
CA ALA A 513 -20.77 -8.86 -8.61
C ALA A 513 -21.74 -8.63 -9.79
N GLU A 514 -22.81 -9.44 -9.87
CA GLU A 514 -23.85 -9.31 -10.91
C GLU A 514 -24.57 -7.94 -10.87
N GLU A 515 -24.86 -7.44 -9.66
CA GLU A 515 -25.51 -6.13 -9.48
C GLU A 515 -24.59 -4.98 -9.94
N LYS A 516 -23.31 -5.04 -9.56
CA LYS A 516 -22.30 -4.06 -10.02
C LYS A 516 -22.19 -4.06 -11.53
N ASP A 517 -22.16 -5.25 -12.13
CA ASP A 517 -22.03 -5.38 -13.58
C ASP A 517 -23.26 -4.84 -14.31
N ASN A 518 -24.46 -5.03 -13.76
CA ASN A 518 -25.70 -4.48 -14.32
C ASN A 518 -25.74 -2.95 -14.23
N VAL A 519 -25.41 -2.37 -13.07
CA VAL A 519 -25.32 -0.91 -12.92
C VAL A 519 -24.30 -0.32 -13.89
N MET A 520 -23.15 -0.96 -14.05
CA MET A 520 -22.14 -0.49 -15.00
C MET A 520 -22.60 -0.62 -16.46
N LYS A 521 -23.32 -1.69 -16.83
CA LYS A 521 -23.93 -1.83 -18.16
C LYS A 521 -24.94 -0.71 -18.41
N ASP A 522 -25.77 -0.38 -17.42
CA ASP A 522 -26.78 0.68 -17.52
C ASP A 522 -26.13 2.05 -17.66
N PHE A 523 -25.05 2.30 -16.91
CA PHE A 523 -24.25 3.51 -17.03
C PHE A 523 -23.57 3.61 -18.41
N CYS A 524 -22.91 2.57 -18.91
CA CYS A 524 -22.34 2.56 -20.26
C CYS A 524 -23.41 2.76 -21.36
N ALA A 525 -24.62 2.26 -21.14
CA ALA A 525 -25.76 2.40 -22.06
C ALA A 525 -26.49 3.75 -21.93
N ARG A 526 -25.99 4.69 -21.10
CA ARG A 526 -26.61 6.00 -20.82
C ARG A 526 -28.03 5.93 -20.24
N ARG A 527 -28.36 4.84 -19.55
CA ARG A 527 -29.59 4.74 -18.74
C ARG A 527 -29.41 5.38 -17.35
N ILE A 528 -28.17 5.59 -16.94
CA ILE A 528 -27.78 6.30 -15.73
C ILE A 528 -26.94 7.50 -16.14
N ASP A 529 -27.31 8.68 -15.67
CA ASP A 529 -26.63 9.94 -15.99
C ASP A 529 -25.49 10.23 -15.00
N VAL A 530 -25.73 9.97 -13.71
CA VAL A 530 -24.77 10.21 -12.63
C VAL A 530 -24.57 8.92 -11.85
N LEU A 531 -23.32 8.45 -11.76
CA LEU A 531 -22.96 7.29 -10.96
C LEU A 531 -22.29 7.72 -9.65
N VAL A 532 -22.99 7.52 -8.53
CA VAL A 532 -22.45 7.72 -7.19
C VAL A 532 -21.81 6.42 -6.71
N ALA A 533 -20.54 6.46 -6.35
CA ALA A 533 -19.83 5.24 -5.98
C ALA A 533 -18.76 5.42 -4.91
N THR A 534 -18.34 4.29 -4.34
CA THR A 534 -17.10 4.24 -3.56
C THR A 534 -15.89 4.03 -4.47
N THR A 535 -14.69 3.83 -3.89
CA THR A 535 -13.42 3.48 -4.58
C THR A 535 -13.50 2.29 -5.54
N VAL A 536 -14.64 1.58 -5.61
CA VAL A 536 -14.85 0.42 -6.49
C VAL A 536 -14.82 0.81 -7.97
N ILE A 537 -15.05 2.07 -8.36
CA ILE A 537 -14.91 2.54 -9.77
C ILE A 537 -13.49 2.30 -10.34
N GLU A 538 -12.50 1.98 -9.51
CA GLU A 538 -11.16 1.56 -9.93
C GLU A 538 -11.14 0.40 -10.96
N VAL A 539 -12.24 -0.31 -11.23
CA VAL A 539 -12.28 -1.50 -12.13
C VAL A 539 -12.23 -1.19 -13.65
N GLY A 540 -11.39 -0.28 -14.10
CA GLY A 540 -10.95 -0.28 -15.51
C GLY A 540 -11.94 0.19 -16.60
N VAL A 541 -13.26 0.16 -16.38
CA VAL A 541 -14.29 0.41 -17.42
C VAL A 541 -14.16 1.80 -18.04
N ASP A 542 -14.26 1.86 -19.37
CA ASP A 542 -14.23 3.08 -20.18
C ASP A 542 -15.64 3.57 -20.48
N VAL A 543 -15.93 4.83 -20.14
CA VAL A 543 -17.19 5.49 -20.49
C VAL A 543 -16.88 6.82 -21.20
N PRO A 544 -16.81 6.84 -22.54
CA PRO A 544 -16.40 8.03 -23.30
C PRO A 544 -17.29 9.26 -23.11
N SER A 545 -18.56 9.07 -22.74
CA SER A 545 -19.51 10.15 -22.42
C SER A 545 -19.39 10.69 -20.99
N ALA A 546 -18.60 10.06 -20.12
CA ALA A 546 -18.37 10.58 -18.78
C ALA A 546 -17.32 11.71 -18.81
N THR A 547 -17.77 12.96 -18.69
CA THR A 547 -16.92 14.15 -18.79
C THR A 547 -16.61 14.77 -17.44
N VAL A 548 -17.38 14.47 -16.40
CA VAL A 548 -17.21 15.07 -15.06
C VAL A 548 -16.90 14.00 -14.01
N MET A 549 -15.83 14.23 -13.25
CA MET A 549 -15.46 13.45 -12.06
C MET A 549 -15.53 14.36 -10.85
N VAL A 550 -16.33 14.01 -9.84
CA VAL A 550 -16.38 14.67 -8.54
C VAL A 550 -15.91 13.69 -7.48
N VAL A 551 -14.97 14.11 -6.64
CA VAL A 551 -14.52 13.30 -5.49
C VAL A 551 -14.84 14.07 -4.22
N GLU A 552 -15.72 13.50 -3.41
CA GLU A 552 -16.10 14.00 -2.11
C GLU A 552 -15.04 13.69 -1.06
N ASN A 553 -14.85 14.58 -0.09
CA ASN A 553 -13.88 14.41 1.01
C ASN A 553 -12.51 13.90 0.50
N ALA A 554 -11.98 14.56 -0.54
CA ALA A 554 -10.78 14.16 -1.26
C ALA A 554 -9.54 14.01 -0.35
N GLU A 555 -9.54 14.65 0.83
CA GLU A 555 -8.50 14.48 1.84
C GLU A 555 -8.33 13.04 2.34
N ARG A 556 -9.36 12.21 2.22
CA ARG A 556 -9.32 10.81 2.67
C ARG A 556 -8.66 9.86 1.66
N PHE A 557 -8.39 10.33 0.44
CA PHE A 557 -7.78 9.51 -0.61
C PHE A 557 -6.27 9.73 -0.69
N GLY A 558 -5.57 8.72 -1.20
CA GLY A 558 -4.18 8.86 -1.63
C GLY A 558 -4.04 9.61 -2.95
N LEU A 559 -2.88 10.21 -3.21
CA LEU A 559 -2.66 10.90 -4.48
C LEU A 559 -2.74 9.95 -5.69
N ALA A 560 -2.20 8.73 -5.55
CA ALA A 560 -2.30 7.71 -6.59
C ALA A 560 -3.75 7.32 -6.92
N GLN A 561 -4.61 7.19 -5.90
CA GLN A 561 -6.04 6.90 -6.09
C GLN A 561 -6.76 8.07 -6.77
N LEU A 562 -6.52 9.30 -6.34
CA LEU A 562 -7.08 10.50 -6.97
C LEU A 562 -6.67 10.61 -8.44
N HIS A 563 -5.42 10.24 -8.76
CA HIS A 563 -4.93 10.19 -10.14
C HIS A 563 -5.65 9.14 -11.00
N GLN A 564 -5.84 7.93 -10.46
CA GLN A 564 -6.62 6.89 -11.15
C GLN A 564 -8.07 7.32 -11.39
N LEU A 565 -8.72 7.94 -10.39
CA LEU A 565 -10.07 8.49 -10.52
C LEU A 565 -10.11 9.59 -11.59
N ARG A 566 -9.16 10.52 -11.60
CA ARG A 566 -9.03 11.53 -12.66
C ARG A 566 -8.90 10.89 -14.05
N GLY A 567 -8.18 9.78 -14.16
CA GLY A 567 -8.01 9.03 -15.41
C GLY A 567 -9.25 8.27 -15.90
N ARG A 568 -10.35 8.25 -15.13
CA ARG A 568 -11.65 7.69 -15.55
C ARG A 568 -12.41 8.61 -16.49
N VAL A 569 -12.09 9.91 -16.50
CA VAL A 569 -12.66 10.92 -17.40
C VAL A 569 -11.61 11.39 -18.41
N GLY A 570 -12.02 12.11 -19.46
CA GLY A 570 -11.10 12.57 -20.52
C GLY A 570 -10.62 11.44 -21.42
N ARG A 571 -11.52 10.52 -21.77
CA ARG A 571 -11.29 9.40 -22.70
C ARG A 571 -11.85 9.65 -24.10
N SER A 572 -12.61 10.72 -24.27
CA SER A 572 -13.09 11.23 -25.57
C SER A 572 -12.41 12.56 -25.90
N ASN A 573 -12.70 13.10 -27.10
CA ASN A 573 -12.26 14.43 -27.49
C ASN A 573 -13.04 15.56 -26.78
N LEU A 574 -13.94 15.21 -25.85
CA LEU A 574 -14.73 16.16 -25.08
C LEU A 574 -13.93 16.74 -23.93
N LYS A 575 -14.11 18.04 -23.69
CA LYS A 575 -13.52 18.72 -22.54
C LYS A 575 -14.05 18.08 -21.26
N SER A 576 -13.13 17.59 -20.43
CA SER A 576 -13.45 16.85 -19.21
C SER A 576 -12.93 17.57 -17.96
N TYR A 577 -13.60 17.36 -16.84
CA TYR A 577 -13.41 18.07 -15.59
C TYR A 577 -13.25 17.09 -14.43
N CYS A 578 -12.30 17.37 -13.52
CA CYS A 578 -12.11 16.62 -12.29
C CYS A 578 -12.12 17.59 -11.10
N ILE A 579 -13.05 17.40 -10.17
CA ILE A 579 -13.29 18.33 -9.07
C ILE A 579 -13.11 17.58 -7.75
N PHE A 580 -12.12 18.01 -6.96
CA PHE A 580 -11.83 17.49 -5.63
C PHE A 580 -12.45 18.41 -4.58
N ILE A 581 -13.45 17.90 -3.85
CA ILE A 581 -14.09 18.63 -2.75
C ILE A 581 -13.41 18.23 -1.45
N THR A 582 -12.99 19.20 -0.65
CA THR A 582 -12.38 18.94 0.67
C THR A 582 -13.05 19.73 1.77
N GLY A 583 -13.29 19.06 2.91
CA GLY A 583 -13.74 19.69 4.15
C GLY A 583 -12.58 20.11 5.07
N SER A 584 -11.34 19.70 4.76
CA SER A 584 -10.18 19.95 5.60
C SER A 584 -9.58 21.34 5.37
N LYS A 585 -9.33 22.04 6.49
CA LYS A 585 -8.60 23.32 6.49
C LYS A 585 -7.09 23.16 6.71
N ASP A 586 -6.59 21.94 6.78
CA ASP A 586 -5.17 21.65 6.98
C ASP A 586 -4.35 22.09 5.74
N ARG A 587 -3.29 22.88 5.98
CA ARG A 587 -2.37 23.36 4.95
C ARG A 587 -1.66 22.21 4.22
N ASN A 588 -1.32 21.13 4.92
CA ASN A 588 -0.63 19.96 4.32
C ASN A 588 -1.56 19.22 3.35
N VAL A 589 -2.82 19.01 3.76
CA VAL A 589 -3.86 18.40 2.92
C VAL A 589 -4.12 19.25 1.68
N ARG A 590 -4.24 20.57 1.85
CA ARG A 590 -4.48 21.50 0.73
C ARG A 590 -3.27 21.56 -0.22
N ALA A 591 -2.05 21.58 0.31
CA ALA A 591 -0.84 21.54 -0.51
C ALA A 591 -0.76 20.26 -1.35
N ARG A 592 -1.13 19.12 -0.76
CA ARG A 592 -1.21 17.82 -1.45
C ARG A 592 -2.26 17.82 -2.57
N LEU A 593 -3.48 18.29 -2.31
CA LEU A 593 -4.52 18.38 -3.35
C LEU A 593 -4.17 19.40 -4.44
N ASN A 594 -3.54 20.53 -4.08
CA ASN A 594 -3.07 21.51 -5.04
C ASN A 594 -1.95 20.95 -5.94
N PHE A 595 -1.15 20.00 -5.46
CA PHE A 595 -0.20 19.29 -6.30
C PHE A 595 -0.91 18.47 -7.40
N MET A 596 -2.01 17.78 -7.06
CA MET A 596 -2.85 17.08 -8.06
C MET A 596 -3.45 18.00 -9.11
N MET A 597 -3.80 19.22 -8.71
CA MET A 597 -4.32 20.24 -9.61
C MET A 597 -3.25 20.70 -10.62
N LYS A 598 -1.99 20.78 -10.20
CA LYS A 598 -0.88 21.29 -11.02
C LYS A 598 -0.22 20.21 -11.89
N SER A 599 -0.04 19.00 -11.35
CA SER A 599 0.63 17.92 -12.08
C SER A 599 -0.37 17.01 -12.78
N HIS A 600 -0.10 16.73 -14.04
CA HIS A 600 -0.83 15.75 -14.85
C HIS A 600 -0.06 14.45 -15.05
N ASN A 601 1.21 14.41 -14.65
CA ASN A 601 2.08 13.27 -14.83
C ASN A 601 1.90 12.30 -13.68
N GLY A 602 1.35 11.12 -13.97
CA GLY A 602 1.14 10.09 -12.97
C GLY A 602 2.40 9.67 -12.21
N PHE A 603 3.58 9.71 -12.84
CA PHE A 603 4.85 9.34 -12.19
C PHE A 603 5.29 10.38 -11.15
N GLU A 604 5.14 11.68 -11.45
CA GLU A 604 5.42 12.76 -10.50
C GLU A 604 4.48 12.69 -9.30
N ILE A 605 3.20 12.41 -9.55
CA ILE A 605 2.18 12.24 -8.52
C ILE A 605 2.52 11.06 -7.61
N ALA A 606 2.88 9.92 -8.19
CA ALA A 606 3.27 8.74 -7.44
C ALA A 606 4.53 8.98 -6.59
N GLN A 607 5.51 9.72 -7.13
CA GLN A 607 6.71 10.08 -6.39
C GLN A 607 6.39 11.03 -5.24
N LYS A 608 5.48 12.00 -5.46
CA LYS A 608 5.04 12.89 -4.39
C LYS A 608 4.23 12.15 -3.32
N ASP A 609 3.41 11.19 -3.70
CA ASP A 609 2.67 10.34 -2.75
C ASP A 609 3.64 9.53 -1.89
N LEU A 610 4.69 8.98 -2.50
CA LEU A 610 5.75 8.25 -1.81
C LEU A 610 6.54 9.14 -0.84
N GLU A 611 6.85 10.39 -1.21
CA GLU A 611 7.50 11.35 -0.31
C GLU A 611 6.64 11.70 0.90
N ILE A 612 5.33 11.87 0.71
CA ILE A 612 4.39 12.28 1.75
C ILE A 612 4.10 11.12 2.72
N ARG A 613 3.83 9.93 2.17
CA ARG A 613 3.47 8.73 2.93
C ARG A 613 4.69 7.96 3.47
N GLY A 614 5.82 8.10 2.80
CA GLY A 614 7.00 7.26 2.99
C GLY A 614 6.88 5.92 2.24
N PRO A 615 8.02 5.29 1.89
CA PRO A 615 8.04 3.96 1.26
C PRO A 615 7.41 2.87 2.13
N GLY A 616 7.33 3.15 3.42
CA GLY A 616 6.79 2.29 4.43
C GLY A 616 5.34 1.88 4.31
N GLU A 617 4.46 2.84 4.07
CA GLU A 617 3.02 2.58 3.92
C GLU A 617 2.76 1.75 2.65
N PHE A 618 3.51 2.00 1.57
CA PHE A 618 3.41 1.24 0.33
C PHE A 618 3.88 -0.21 0.45
N LEU A 619 4.93 -0.45 1.24
CA LEU A 619 5.53 -1.77 1.44
C LEU A 619 4.89 -2.56 2.60
N GLY A 620 4.18 -1.88 3.51
CA GLY A 620 3.48 -2.49 4.65
C GLY A 620 2.05 -2.94 4.36
N VAL A 621 1.43 -2.51 3.25
CA VAL A 621 0.10 -3.01 2.86
C VAL A 621 0.23 -4.46 2.41
N ARG A 622 -0.63 -5.35 2.93
CA ARG A 622 -0.76 -6.75 2.50
C ARG A 622 -1.09 -6.84 1.01
N GLN A 623 -0.07 -6.78 0.17
CA GLN A 623 -0.19 -7.13 -1.24
C GLN A 623 -0.11 -8.65 -1.35
N HIS A 624 -1.06 -9.27 -2.06
CA HIS A 624 -1.15 -10.72 -2.19
C HIS A 624 0.16 -11.32 -2.76
N GLY A 625 0.96 -11.95 -1.89
CA GLY A 625 2.16 -12.71 -2.25
C GLY A 625 3.50 -11.98 -2.05
N LEU A 626 3.53 -10.79 -1.46
CA LEU A 626 4.77 -10.17 -0.97
C LEU A 626 4.85 -10.27 0.57
N PRO A 627 6.03 -10.51 1.16
CA PRO A 627 6.20 -10.52 2.60
C PRO A 627 6.00 -9.12 3.19
N GLU A 628 5.31 -9.04 4.34
CA GLU A 628 5.10 -7.79 5.06
C GLU A 628 6.44 -7.28 5.62
N PHE A 629 6.88 -6.10 5.15
CA PHE A 629 8.11 -5.48 5.65
C PHE A 629 7.87 -4.92 7.06
N LYS A 630 8.69 -5.33 8.03
CA LYS A 630 8.57 -4.91 9.43
C LYS A 630 9.27 -3.58 9.69
N PHE A 631 10.44 -3.36 9.09
CA PHE A 631 11.30 -2.20 9.40
C PHE A 631 11.30 -1.15 8.31
N VAL A 632 11.03 -1.53 7.06
CA VAL A 632 10.90 -0.56 5.97
C VAL A 632 9.80 0.48 6.22
N PRO A 633 8.69 0.15 6.91
CA PRO A 633 7.72 1.14 7.39
C PRO A 633 8.27 2.29 8.22
N LEU A 634 9.41 2.08 8.88
CA LEU A 634 10.01 3.04 9.80
C LEU A 634 10.96 4.02 9.10
N ILE A 635 11.33 3.78 7.84
CA ILE A 635 12.25 4.65 7.10
C ILE A 635 11.51 5.57 6.13
N ARG A 636 12.01 6.80 5.99
CA ARG A 636 11.55 7.78 4.99
C ARG A 636 12.55 7.97 3.85
N ASP A 637 13.79 7.52 4.02
CA ASP A 637 14.86 7.76 3.06
C ASP A 637 14.83 6.76 1.91
N ILE A 638 14.49 7.24 0.71
CA ILE A 638 14.42 6.46 -0.52
C ILE A 638 15.83 5.97 -0.95
N ARG A 639 16.91 6.66 -0.54
CA ARG A 639 18.28 6.31 -0.94
C ARG A 639 18.72 4.94 -0.45
N ILE A 640 18.17 4.46 0.67
CA ILE A 640 18.44 3.13 1.20
C ILE A 640 18.02 2.06 0.18
N LEU A 641 16.86 2.23 -0.46
CA LEU A 641 16.35 1.31 -1.49
C LEU A 641 17.30 1.20 -2.69
N GLU A 642 17.80 2.34 -3.18
CA GLU A 642 18.73 2.40 -4.32
C GLU A 642 20.09 1.80 -3.98
N THR A 643 20.56 2.06 -2.75
CA THR A 643 21.84 1.58 -2.24
C THR A 643 21.83 0.06 -2.07
N THR A 644 20.82 -0.49 -1.39
CA THR A 644 20.70 -1.94 -1.22
C THR A 644 20.55 -2.63 -2.58
N LYS A 645 19.88 -2.00 -3.56
CA LYS A 645 19.68 -2.59 -4.88
C LYS A 645 20.98 -2.71 -5.64
N SER A 646 21.75 -1.63 -5.68
CA SER A 646 23.06 -1.61 -6.33
C SER A 646 24.01 -2.63 -5.68
N LEU A 647 23.94 -2.74 -4.35
CA LEU A 647 24.70 -3.73 -3.59
C LEU A 647 24.25 -5.16 -3.88
N ALA A 648 22.94 -5.42 -3.98
CA ALA A 648 22.40 -6.73 -4.32
C ALA A 648 22.88 -7.17 -5.72
N ALA A 649 22.85 -6.26 -6.70
CA ALA A 649 23.40 -6.51 -8.03
C ALA A 649 24.90 -6.84 -7.98
N GLU A 650 25.70 -6.05 -7.27
CA GLU A 650 27.15 -6.29 -7.08
C GLU A 650 27.43 -7.68 -6.47
N ILE A 651 26.63 -8.08 -5.48
CA ILE A 651 26.74 -9.38 -4.80
C ILE A 651 26.44 -10.54 -5.75
N ILE A 652 25.42 -10.40 -6.60
CA ILE A 652 25.02 -11.43 -7.57
C ILE A 652 26.02 -11.52 -8.72
N ASP A 653 26.45 -10.39 -9.28
CA ASP A 653 27.34 -10.33 -10.44
C ASP A 653 28.73 -10.91 -10.13
N ARG A 654 29.21 -10.72 -8.89
CA ARG A 654 30.48 -11.27 -8.40
C ARG A 654 30.35 -12.65 -7.74
N ASP A 655 29.15 -13.23 -7.73
CA ASP A 655 28.84 -14.51 -7.09
C ASP A 655 29.25 -14.58 -5.60
N LEU A 656 29.17 -13.45 -4.88
CA LEU A 656 29.61 -13.37 -3.48
C LEU A 656 28.76 -14.22 -2.55
N LEU A 657 27.52 -14.55 -2.93
CA LEU A 657 26.64 -15.43 -2.16
C LEU A 657 27.23 -16.83 -1.97
N SER A 658 28.12 -17.28 -2.85
CA SER A 658 28.80 -18.58 -2.76
C SER A 658 29.89 -18.60 -1.68
N THR A 659 30.38 -17.43 -1.25
CA THR A 659 31.47 -17.32 -0.28
C THR A 659 31.00 -17.56 1.17
N PRO A 660 31.89 -18.03 2.08
CA PRO A 660 31.54 -18.25 3.49
C PRO A 660 31.13 -16.97 4.24
N GLU A 661 31.66 -15.81 3.85
CA GLU A 661 31.36 -14.52 4.47
C GLU A 661 29.86 -14.18 4.37
N PHE A 662 29.20 -14.59 3.29
CA PHE A 662 27.79 -14.30 3.00
C PHE A 662 26.82 -15.39 3.48
N ALA A 663 27.29 -16.36 4.28
CA ALA A 663 26.46 -17.47 4.77
C ALA A 663 25.23 -16.98 5.57
N GLY A 664 25.37 -15.92 6.37
CA GLY A 664 24.25 -15.32 7.12
C GLY A 664 23.16 -14.77 6.20
N ILE A 665 23.53 -14.09 5.12
CA ILE A 665 22.60 -13.61 4.09
C ILE A 665 21.93 -14.79 3.39
N ARG A 666 22.68 -15.84 3.02
CA ARG A 666 22.13 -17.03 2.33
C ARG A 666 21.05 -17.71 3.18
N LYS A 667 21.31 -17.94 4.47
CA LYS A 667 20.34 -18.49 5.41
C LYS A 667 19.08 -17.63 5.49
N ALA A 668 19.24 -16.30 5.56
CA ALA A 668 18.11 -15.37 5.59
C ALA A 668 17.30 -15.37 4.27
N ILE A 669 17.95 -15.55 3.12
CA ILE A 669 17.27 -15.71 1.82
C ILE A 669 16.46 -17.00 1.79
N GLU A 670 17.04 -18.13 2.19
CA GLU A 670 16.33 -19.43 2.23
C GLU A 670 15.10 -19.38 3.13
N GLU A 671 15.20 -18.74 4.29
CA GLU A 671 14.06 -18.52 5.19
C GLU A 671 12.98 -17.64 4.53
N LYS A 672 13.37 -16.56 3.83
CA LYS A 672 12.41 -15.72 3.08
C LYS A 672 11.75 -16.48 1.94
N LEU A 673 12.49 -17.28 1.17
CA LEU A 673 11.95 -18.03 0.02
C LEU A 673 11.00 -19.14 0.43
N LYS A 674 11.05 -19.64 1.68
CA LYS A 674 10.03 -20.58 2.21
C LYS A 674 8.68 -19.91 2.48
N ILE A 675 8.67 -18.58 2.66
CA ILE A 675 7.49 -17.78 3.00
C ILE A 675 6.78 -17.27 1.74
N ILE A 676 7.54 -17.07 0.66
CA ILE A 676 7.06 -16.66 -0.68
C ILE A 676 6.57 -17.90 -1.41
#